data_AF-A0A1T4ZFG0-F1
#
_entry.id   AF-A0A1T4ZFG0-F1
#
_cell.length_a   1.000
_cell.length_b   1.000
_cell.length_c   1.000
_cell.angle_alpha   90.00
_cell.angle_beta   90.00
_cell.angle_gamma   90.00
#
_symmetry.space_group_name_H-M   'P 1'
#
loop_
_entity.id
_entity.type
_entity.pdbx_description
1 polymer ?
#
loop_
_entity_poly.entity_id
_entity_poly.type
_entity_poly.pdbx_seq_one_letter_code
_entity_poly.pdbx_strand_id
1 'polypeptide(L)'
;MIKKRLKQSTLLVLATLFLIGLISFSSRAQTTTDSALSGKTVTVRSGTSDWIEDRFQTEIVNIGLERLGYKTAPLVAVAYPALYTAVANGDLDIAPVFGDPGHNEFYQNAGGEKKLEKVGLLFPLIQGYQIDKKTADKYGITNLQQFQDPKIAQLFDSDGDGKADLVGCDPGWSCELEIEHQMDAYKLRDTVEINQGNYTALIADALTRYKQGKPFFSYVYSPFWLGQVLKVDQDVIWLEVPFTTSNIGNLTAKDTSVNGKNLGMVLGKYRVIANRKFLAAHPSVKHFLERVKIPYEDMIQESYRIKKGEDKPQDIRRHAEEWVRQNQDLFDGWLAQINQTSNQLGEKPSSIINNTTNKSLEGLNILLNPFGLYTIPLDKWITGGINFLVDNFRPFFQSFRIPINWLLTEVRGLLLAIPPLISLLLISLMTWKIAGKGLGIYSLLALTLIGFVGLWEAAMVSLALVVTAVIFCIIVGIPLGVACARSDRFEQAFRPLLDAMQTLPTFVYLVPVVMLFGIGEVPGVIATIIYALPPLIRFTNLGIRQVSTEVVEAAYAFGSTPGQILWEVQIPLAIPTILAGVNQTVLFALGMSVIASMIAVPGLGLTVLQGMGRLDVGMAAVGGLAIVLLAILLDRITQAIGKTNNS
;
A
#
# COMPACT_ATOMS: atom_id res chain seq x y z
N MET A 1 12.37 1.23 -51.90
CA MET A 1 11.00 0.88 -51.44
C MET A 1 10.93 0.52 -49.95
N ILE A 2 11.90 -0.20 -49.39
CA ILE A 2 11.97 -0.60 -47.96
C ILE A 2 12.06 0.61 -46.99
N LYS A 3 12.90 1.62 -47.30
CA LYS A 3 12.96 2.89 -46.53
C LYS A 3 11.61 3.64 -46.45
N LYS A 4 10.69 3.43 -47.40
CA LYS A 4 9.38 4.12 -47.46
C LYS A 4 8.32 3.42 -46.60
N ARG A 5 8.39 2.09 -46.47
CA ARG A 5 7.54 1.31 -45.55
C ARG A 5 8.01 1.42 -44.10
N LEU A 6 9.33 1.43 -43.85
CA LEU A 6 9.92 1.68 -42.52
C LEU A 6 9.57 3.09 -41.98
N LYS A 7 9.53 4.11 -42.84
CA LYS A 7 9.05 5.46 -42.49
C LYS A 7 7.53 5.58 -42.42
N GLN A 8 6.75 4.57 -42.81
CA GLN A 8 5.28 4.64 -42.74
C GLN A 8 4.72 3.83 -41.58
N SER A 9 5.32 2.71 -41.18
CA SER A 9 4.88 1.91 -40.03
C SER A 9 5.37 2.48 -38.69
N THR A 10 6.65 2.84 -38.58
CA THR A 10 7.23 3.44 -37.36
C THR A 10 6.73 4.86 -37.16
N LEU A 11 6.51 5.61 -38.26
CA LEU A 11 5.91 6.93 -38.23
C LEU A 11 4.38 6.85 -38.06
N LEU A 12 3.66 5.80 -38.47
CA LEU A 12 2.25 5.66 -38.08
C LEU A 12 2.14 5.35 -36.59
N VAL A 13 2.95 4.46 -36.01
CA VAL A 13 2.80 4.11 -34.58
C VAL A 13 3.23 5.27 -33.68
N LEU A 14 4.36 5.94 -34.01
CA LEU A 14 4.77 7.16 -33.31
C LEU A 14 3.83 8.33 -33.62
N ALA A 15 3.38 8.55 -34.86
CA ALA A 15 2.45 9.64 -35.16
C ALA A 15 1.00 9.37 -34.73
N THR A 16 0.58 8.12 -34.49
CA THR A 16 -0.72 7.86 -33.85
C THR A 16 -0.63 8.13 -32.34
N LEU A 17 0.53 7.87 -31.71
CA LEU A 17 0.80 8.30 -30.33
C LEU A 17 1.11 9.81 -30.20
N PHE A 18 1.58 10.48 -31.27
CA PHE A 18 1.96 11.90 -31.29
C PHE A 18 0.86 12.82 -31.84
N LEU A 19 0.01 12.40 -32.80
CA LEU A 19 -1.15 13.19 -33.27
C LEU A 19 -2.30 13.20 -32.27
N ILE A 20 -2.41 12.18 -31.41
CA ILE A 20 -3.43 12.16 -30.36
C ILE A 20 -3.12 13.20 -29.26
N GLY A 21 -1.85 13.60 -29.09
CA GLY A 21 -1.45 14.68 -28.17
C GLY A 21 -1.51 16.10 -28.75
N LEU A 22 -1.75 16.28 -30.06
CA LEU A 22 -1.64 17.58 -30.74
C LEU A 22 -2.97 18.18 -31.23
N ILE A 23 -4.11 17.51 -31.05
CA ILE A 23 -5.43 18.04 -31.44
C ILE A 23 -6.16 18.76 -30.29
N SER A 24 -5.64 18.70 -29.06
CA SER A 24 -6.18 19.47 -27.91
C SER A 24 -5.33 20.70 -27.59
N PHE A 25 -4.89 21.46 -28.60
CA PHE A 25 -4.38 22.82 -28.42
C PHE A 25 -5.48 23.84 -28.71
N SER A 26 -6.61 23.72 -28.00
CA SER A 26 -7.55 24.84 -27.83
C SER A 26 -7.34 25.42 -26.44
N SER A 27 -6.63 26.54 -26.43
CA SER A 27 -6.38 27.41 -25.29
C SER A 27 -7.66 27.68 -24.48
N ARG A 28 -7.82 27.00 -23.36
CA ARG A 28 -8.58 27.53 -22.22
C ARG A 28 -7.57 28.10 -21.23
N ALA A 29 -7.12 29.33 -21.51
CA ALA A 29 -6.46 30.15 -20.51
C ALA A 29 -7.46 30.36 -19.37
N GLN A 30 -7.22 29.70 -18.24
CA GLN A 30 -7.90 30.04 -17.00
C GLN A 30 -7.06 31.14 -16.35
N THR A 31 -7.40 32.38 -16.69
CA THR A 31 -6.95 33.58 -15.99
C THR A 31 -7.47 33.51 -14.56
N THR A 32 -6.59 33.17 -13.61
CA THR A 32 -6.84 33.44 -12.20
C THR A 32 -6.56 34.92 -11.95
N THR A 33 -7.57 35.76 -12.18
CA THR A 33 -7.63 37.08 -11.55
C THR A 33 -7.88 36.88 -10.07
N ASP A 34 -6.87 37.19 -9.26
CA ASP A 34 -7.03 37.48 -7.85
C ASP A 34 -8.04 38.62 -7.69
N SER A 35 -9.20 38.30 -7.12
CA SER A 35 -10.11 39.26 -6.53
C SER A 35 -10.40 38.84 -5.09
N ALA A 36 -10.15 39.76 -4.17
CA ALA A 36 -10.16 39.58 -2.74
C ALA A 36 -11.52 39.18 -2.13
N LEU A 37 -11.43 38.44 -1.01
CA LEU A 37 -12.41 38.26 0.08
C LEU A 37 -13.83 37.74 -0.26
N SER A 38 -14.00 36.40 -0.24
CA SER A 38 -15.23 35.69 0.22
C SER A 38 -14.95 34.18 0.40
N GLY A 39 -15.53 33.57 1.44
CA GLY A 39 -15.28 32.22 2.00
C GLY A 39 -14.92 31.06 1.05
N LYS A 40 -13.64 30.66 1.03
CA LYS A 40 -13.20 29.38 0.44
C LYS A 40 -13.47 28.23 1.42
N THR A 41 -14.37 27.32 1.05
CA THR A 41 -14.57 26.05 1.75
C THR A 41 -13.27 25.23 1.75
N VAL A 42 -12.72 24.96 2.92
CA VAL A 42 -11.48 24.18 3.08
C VAL A 42 -11.78 22.70 2.79
N THR A 43 -10.92 22.05 2.00
CA THR A 43 -11.02 20.61 1.73
C THR A 43 -10.06 19.84 2.62
N VAL A 44 -10.56 18.87 3.38
CA VAL A 44 -9.80 17.98 4.25
C VAL A 44 -9.53 16.67 3.51
N ARG A 45 -8.26 16.23 3.52
CA ARG A 45 -7.79 14.99 2.91
C ARG A 45 -7.59 13.96 4.01
N SER A 46 -8.59 13.14 4.24
CA SER A 46 -8.51 12.03 5.20
C SER A 46 -7.83 10.82 4.57
N GLY A 47 -7.06 10.11 5.38
CA GLY A 47 -6.52 8.80 5.03
C GLY A 47 -7.01 7.70 5.95
N THR A 48 -6.98 6.48 5.45
CA THR A 48 -7.28 5.24 6.17
C THR A 48 -6.21 4.19 5.83
N SER A 49 -6.16 3.10 6.58
CA SER A 49 -5.23 2.01 6.24
C SER A 49 -5.78 1.17 5.08
N ASP A 50 -4.99 0.22 4.60
CA ASP A 50 -5.45 -0.83 3.68
C ASP A 50 -6.32 -1.90 4.36
N TRP A 51 -6.47 -1.84 5.69
CA TRP A 51 -7.47 -2.60 6.44
C TRP A 51 -8.85 -1.98 6.26
N ILE A 52 -9.81 -2.81 5.89
CA ILE A 52 -11.13 -2.34 5.51
C ILE A 52 -11.93 -1.84 6.72
N GLU A 53 -11.72 -2.46 7.87
CA GLU A 53 -12.38 -2.15 9.14
C GLU A 53 -12.11 -0.71 9.60
N ASP A 54 -10.96 -0.15 9.24
CA ASP A 54 -10.56 1.22 9.56
C ASP A 54 -11.33 2.29 8.79
N ARG A 55 -12.02 1.91 7.70
CA ARG A 55 -12.76 2.87 6.86
C ARG A 55 -13.96 3.44 7.58
N PHE A 56 -14.66 2.64 8.38
CA PHE A 56 -15.90 3.05 9.03
C PHE A 56 -15.70 4.23 9.97
N GLN A 57 -14.72 4.13 10.89
CA GLN A 57 -14.41 5.23 11.79
C GLN A 57 -13.91 6.48 11.05
N THR A 58 -13.26 6.29 9.89
CA THR A 58 -12.77 7.39 9.06
C THR A 58 -13.92 8.11 8.36
N GLU A 59 -14.91 7.38 7.87
CA GLU A 59 -16.10 7.97 7.25
C GLU A 59 -17.01 8.67 8.26
N ILE A 60 -17.14 8.16 9.49
CA ILE A 60 -17.85 8.88 10.57
C ILE A 60 -17.19 10.24 10.83
N VAL A 61 -15.85 10.27 10.90
CA VAL A 61 -15.09 11.52 11.04
C VAL A 61 -15.31 12.44 9.85
N ASN A 62 -15.29 11.91 8.62
CA ASN A 62 -15.55 12.70 7.40
C ASN A 62 -16.95 13.33 7.39
N ILE A 63 -17.99 12.57 7.75
CA ILE A 63 -19.35 13.10 7.88
C ILE A 63 -19.38 14.24 8.90
N GLY A 64 -18.65 14.11 10.01
CA GLY A 64 -18.55 15.18 11.01
C GLY A 64 -17.88 16.44 10.45
N LEU A 65 -16.78 16.28 9.72
CA LEU A 65 -16.11 17.39 9.03
C LEU A 65 -17.02 18.07 8.01
N GLU A 66 -17.82 17.30 7.26
CA GLU A 66 -18.82 17.82 6.33
C GLU A 66 -19.90 18.64 7.05
N ARG A 67 -20.38 18.17 8.22
CA ARG A 67 -21.32 18.92 9.06
C ARG A 67 -20.71 20.20 9.65
N LEU A 68 -19.40 20.23 9.86
CA LEU A 68 -18.65 21.44 10.26
C LEU A 68 -18.40 22.41 9.10
N GLY A 69 -18.86 22.09 7.89
CA GLY A 69 -18.75 22.95 6.71
C GLY A 69 -17.46 22.76 5.91
N TYR A 70 -16.70 21.69 6.16
CA TYR A 70 -15.55 21.32 5.33
C TYR A 70 -15.99 20.46 4.13
N LYS A 71 -15.19 20.46 3.07
CA LYS A 71 -15.29 19.43 2.02
C LYS A 71 -14.33 18.30 2.35
N THR A 72 -14.68 17.07 2.02
CA THR A 72 -13.81 15.91 2.17
C THR A 72 -13.32 15.47 0.79
N ALA A 73 -12.01 15.26 0.64
CA ALA A 73 -11.46 14.63 -0.56
C ALA A 73 -11.78 13.13 -0.56
N PRO A 74 -11.77 12.45 -1.73
CA PRO A 74 -11.89 11.00 -1.78
C PRO A 74 -10.89 10.32 -0.85
N LEU A 75 -11.37 9.33 -0.10
CA LEU A 75 -10.59 8.64 0.93
C LEU A 75 -9.40 7.89 0.31
N VAL A 76 -8.20 8.13 0.85
CA VAL A 76 -6.97 7.45 0.43
C VAL A 76 -6.67 6.31 1.40
N ALA A 77 -6.59 5.09 0.89
CA ALA A 77 -6.25 3.89 1.68
C ALA A 77 -4.85 3.39 1.32
N VAL A 78 -3.93 3.38 2.27
CA VAL A 78 -2.54 2.95 2.09
C VAL A 78 -2.04 2.26 3.37
N ALA A 79 -1.00 1.43 3.27
CA ALA A 79 -0.39 0.80 4.44
C ALA A 79 0.04 1.83 5.51
N TYR A 80 -0.07 1.44 6.79
CA TYR A 80 0.17 2.33 7.94
C TYR A 80 1.45 3.19 7.88
N PRO A 81 2.64 2.67 7.50
CA PRO A 81 3.85 3.50 7.45
C PRO A 81 3.77 4.64 6.44
N ALA A 82 3.22 4.36 5.25
CA ALA A 82 3.01 5.36 4.20
C ALA A 82 1.94 6.38 4.62
N LEU A 83 0.88 5.91 5.29
CA LEU A 83 -0.20 6.74 5.82
C LEU A 83 0.32 7.81 6.77
N TYR A 84 1.06 7.41 7.82
CA TYR A 84 1.57 8.38 8.81
C TYR A 84 2.58 9.35 8.22
N THR A 85 3.40 8.88 7.27
CA THR A 85 4.35 9.73 6.56
C THR A 85 3.63 10.78 5.71
N ALA A 86 2.54 10.39 5.03
CA ALA A 86 1.72 11.31 4.24
C ALA A 86 0.98 12.33 5.10
N VAL A 87 0.47 11.93 6.27
CA VAL A 87 -0.10 12.87 7.25
C VAL A 87 0.99 13.81 7.77
N ALA A 88 2.17 13.31 8.11
CA ALA A 88 3.28 14.13 8.63
C ALA A 88 3.76 15.18 7.62
N ASN A 89 3.76 14.84 6.33
CA ASN A 89 4.19 15.73 5.25
C ASN A 89 3.08 16.64 4.71
N GLY A 90 1.85 16.50 5.22
CA GLY A 90 0.69 17.31 4.83
C GLY A 90 0.13 16.95 3.45
N ASP A 91 0.41 15.74 2.96
CA ASP A 91 -0.25 15.17 1.77
C ASP A 91 -1.66 14.70 2.13
N LEU A 92 -1.81 14.22 3.36
CA LEU A 92 -3.06 13.97 4.06
C LEU A 92 -3.12 14.87 5.31
N ASP A 93 -4.32 15.21 5.74
CA ASP A 93 -4.55 16.11 6.87
C ASP A 93 -4.77 15.32 8.16
N ILE A 94 -5.53 14.23 8.10
CA ILE A 94 -5.87 13.36 9.24
C ILE A 94 -5.95 11.88 8.85
N ALA A 95 -5.76 10.98 9.81
CA ALA A 95 -6.07 9.55 9.67
C ALA A 95 -6.59 8.95 11.01
N PRO A 96 -7.89 8.63 11.11
CA PRO A 96 -8.55 8.05 12.29
C PRO A 96 -8.19 6.59 12.64
N VAL A 97 -6.93 6.18 12.52
CA VAL A 97 -6.55 4.74 12.55
C VAL A 97 -5.36 4.43 13.46
N PHE A 98 -5.00 5.35 14.36
CA PHE A 98 -3.80 5.20 15.17
C PHE A 98 -4.04 4.28 16.38
N GLY A 99 -3.61 3.01 16.27
CA GLY A 99 -3.56 2.06 17.37
C GLY A 99 -2.38 2.30 18.31
N ASP A 100 -2.64 2.85 19.50
CA ASP A 100 -1.68 3.09 20.57
C ASP A 100 -1.63 1.88 21.52
N PRO A 101 -0.47 1.29 21.88
CA PRO A 101 0.88 1.66 21.47
C PRO A 101 1.40 1.00 20.18
N GLY A 102 0.64 0.07 19.57
CA GLY A 102 1.11 -0.77 18.46
C GLY A 102 1.69 -0.03 17.26
N HIS A 103 1.26 1.21 17.00
CA HIS A 103 1.72 2.03 15.87
C HIS A 103 2.75 3.10 16.27
N ASN A 104 3.28 3.08 17.50
CA ASN A 104 4.22 4.09 17.99
C ASN A 104 5.52 4.16 17.18
N GLU A 105 6.05 3.04 16.70
CA GLU A 105 7.25 3.04 15.86
C GLU A 105 7.01 3.79 14.55
N PHE A 106 5.91 3.50 13.86
CA PHE A 106 5.55 4.20 12.63
C PHE A 106 5.33 5.71 12.87
N TYR A 107 4.72 6.08 14.00
CA TYR A 107 4.56 7.47 14.41
C TYR A 107 5.90 8.19 14.58
N GLN A 108 6.87 7.57 15.27
CA GLN A 108 8.20 8.16 15.45
C GLN A 108 8.94 8.27 14.12
N ASN A 109 8.87 7.24 13.28
CA ASN A 109 9.52 7.22 11.96
C ASN A 109 8.97 8.31 11.02
N ALA A 110 7.68 8.65 11.14
CA ALA A 110 7.06 9.75 10.40
C ALA A 110 7.41 11.16 10.94
N GLY A 111 8.21 11.26 12.02
CA GLY A 111 8.65 12.52 12.63
C GLY A 111 8.01 12.84 13.98
N GLY A 112 7.18 11.94 14.52
CA GLY A 112 6.62 12.00 15.85
C GLY A 112 5.92 13.32 16.17
N GLU A 113 6.05 13.77 17.41
CA GLU A 113 5.37 15.00 17.91
C GLU A 113 5.77 16.28 17.18
N LYS A 114 6.89 16.28 16.45
CA LYS A 114 7.34 17.45 15.67
C LYS A 114 6.41 17.72 14.48
N LYS A 115 5.88 16.67 13.85
CA LYS A 115 5.06 16.76 12.63
C LYS A 115 3.60 16.32 12.85
N LEU A 116 3.38 15.45 13.81
CA LEU A 116 2.10 14.79 14.05
C LEU A 116 1.56 15.09 15.44
N GLU A 117 0.24 14.95 15.57
CA GLU A 117 -0.47 15.04 16.84
C GLU A 117 -1.47 13.88 16.96
N LYS A 118 -1.47 13.21 18.11
CA LYS A 118 -2.44 12.16 18.47
C LYS A 118 -3.64 12.84 19.13
N VAL A 119 -4.82 12.70 18.55
CA VAL A 119 -6.03 13.41 18.98
C VAL A 119 -7.14 12.43 19.33
N GLY A 120 -7.82 12.72 20.44
CA GLY A 120 -8.99 11.97 20.90
C GLY A 120 -8.72 10.53 21.32
N LEU A 121 -9.82 9.83 21.58
CA LEU A 121 -9.91 8.40 21.82
C LEU A 121 -11.19 7.93 21.12
N LEU A 122 -11.02 7.26 19.98
CA LEU A 122 -12.14 6.76 19.18
C LEU A 122 -12.80 5.59 19.91
N PHE A 123 -12.02 4.57 20.26
CA PHE A 123 -12.47 3.38 20.99
C PHE A 123 -11.27 2.63 21.60
N PRO A 124 -11.48 1.83 22.66
CA PRO A 124 -10.44 0.96 23.20
C PRO A 124 -10.22 -0.28 22.32
N LEU A 125 -9.04 -0.88 22.41
CA LEU A 125 -8.70 -2.19 21.86
C LEU A 125 -8.39 -3.13 23.02
N ILE A 126 -9.15 -4.22 23.11
CA ILE A 126 -8.98 -5.27 24.12
C ILE A 126 -8.40 -6.50 23.42
N GLN A 127 -7.43 -7.14 24.05
CA GLN A 127 -6.73 -8.31 23.52
C GLN A 127 -6.51 -9.31 24.64
N GLY A 128 -6.39 -10.59 24.29
CA GLY A 128 -6.11 -11.65 25.25
C GLY A 128 -6.43 -13.03 24.70
N TYR A 129 -6.50 -14.01 25.58
CA TYR A 129 -6.84 -15.39 25.23
C TYR A 129 -8.28 -15.69 25.65
N GLN A 130 -9.00 -16.40 24.80
CA GLN A 130 -10.36 -16.85 25.07
C GLN A 130 -10.48 -18.36 24.93
N ILE A 131 -11.30 -18.94 25.80
CA ILE A 131 -11.76 -20.32 25.69
C ILE A 131 -13.28 -20.40 25.76
N ASP A 132 -13.87 -21.50 25.27
CA ASP A 132 -15.30 -21.71 25.43
C ASP A 132 -15.70 -21.84 26.90
N LYS A 133 -16.78 -21.15 27.25
CA LYS A 133 -17.30 -21.09 28.62
C LYS A 133 -17.72 -22.48 29.13
N LYS A 134 -18.25 -23.33 28.25
CA LYS A 134 -18.70 -24.68 28.59
C LYS A 134 -17.54 -25.53 29.14
N THR A 135 -16.39 -25.52 28.47
CA THR A 135 -15.18 -26.24 28.91
C THR A 135 -14.57 -25.54 30.13
N ALA A 136 -14.52 -24.21 30.13
CA ALA A 136 -14.03 -23.44 31.26
C ALA A 136 -14.77 -23.76 32.57
N ASP A 137 -16.10 -23.70 32.57
CA ASP A 137 -16.93 -23.95 33.76
C ASP A 137 -16.82 -25.40 34.22
N LYS A 138 -16.76 -26.36 33.28
CA LYS A 138 -16.67 -27.79 33.58
C LYS A 138 -15.37 -28.17 34.28
N TYR A 139 -14.26 -27.54 33.91
CA TYR A 139 -12.92 -27.88 34.40
C TYR A 139 -12.31 -26.80 35.32
N GLY A 140 -13.04 -25.73 35.62
CA GLY A 140 -12.56 -24.62 36.46
C GLY A 140 -11.39 -23.85 35.85
N ILE A 141 -11.38 -23.66 34.53
CA ILE A 141 -10.29 -22.98 33.81
C ILE A 141 -10.56 -21.48 33.80
N THR A 142 -9.65 -20.70 34.38
CA THR A 142 -9.74 -19.24 34.50
C THR A 142 -8.43 -18.53 34.18
N ASN A 143 -7.30 -19.25 34.25
CA ASN A 143 -5.97 -18.70 34.02
C ASN A 143 -5.19 -19.53 33.02
N LEU A 144 -4.45 -18.86 32.13
CA LEU A 144 -3.62 -19.46 31.10
C LEU A 144 -2.54 -20.39 31.69
N GLN A 145 -2.06 -20.13 32.92
CA GLN A 145 -1.11 -21.01 33.60
C GLN A 145 -1.64 -22.44 33.79
N GLN A 146 -2.96 -22.65 33.84
CA GLN A 146 -3.54 -23.99 33.97
C GLN A 146 -3.25 -24.89 32.77
N PHE A 147 -2.90 -24.34 31.62
CA PHE A 147 -2.47 -25.10 30.44
C PHE A 147 -1.08 -25.76 30.61
N GLN A 148 -0.36 -25.48 31.71
CA GLN A 148 0.83 -26.27 32.09
C GLN A 148 0.47 -27.71 32.45
N ASP A 149 -0.76 -28.00 32.86
CA ASP A 149 -1.23 -29.37 33.06
C ASP A 149 -1.58 -30.01 31.70
N PRO A 150 -0.88 -31.07 31.28
CA PRO A 150 -1.17 -31.76 30.02
C PRO A 150 -2.62 -32.24 29.91
N LYS A 151 -3.28 -32.54 31.04
CA LYS A 151 -4.69 -32.97 31.03
C LYS A 151 -5.64 -31.84 30.67
N ILE A 152 -5.31 -30.60 31.02
CA ILE A 152 -6.07 -29.41 30.63
C ILE A 152 -5.76 -29.09 29.17
N ALA A 153 -4.48 -29.10 28.80
CA ALA A 153 -4.07 -28.83 27.42
C ALA A 153 -4.71 -29.79 26.41
N GLN A 154 -4.73 -31.08 26.72
CA GLN A 154 -5.34 -32.13 25.89
C GLN A 154 -6.83 -31.92 25.61
N LEU A 155 -7.55 -31.11 26.40
CA LEU A 155 -8.94 -30.77 26.09
C LEU A 155 -9.06 -29.93 24.82
N PHE A 156 -8.03 -29.15 24.51
CA PHE A 156 -7.97 -28.24 23.36
C PHE A 156 -7.06 -28.77 22.24
N ASP A 157 -6.65 -30.02 22.33
CA ASP A 157 -5.94 -30.76 21.29
C ASP A 157 -6.90 -31.12 20.15
N SER A 158 -6.58 -30.66 18.95
CA SER A 158 -7.40 -30.84 17.76
C SER A 158 -6.76 -31.66 16.65
N ASP A 159 -5.45 -31.90 16.71
CA ASP A 159 -4.70 -32.69 15.73
C ASP A 159 -4.17 -34.03 16.28
N GLY A 160 -4.28 -34.24 17.60
CA GLY A 160 -3.96 -35.47 18.31
C GLY A 160 -2.51 -35.58 18.79
N ASP A 161 -1.74 -34.49 18.79
CA ASP A 161 -0.33 -34.48 19.21
C ASP A 161 -0.15 -34.41 20.75
N GLY A 162 -1.23 -34.19 21.50
CA GLY A 162 -1.25 -34.07 22.95
C GLY A 162 -1.10 -32.65 23.50
N LYS A 163 -1.00 -31.62 22.65
CA LYS A 163 -0.91 -30.21 23.03
C LYS A 163 -2.21 -29.46 22.75
N ALA A 164 -2.43 -28.38 23.47
CA ALA A 164 -3.53 -27.46 23.17
C ALA A 164 -3.22 -26.66 21.90
N ASP A 165 -4.18 -26.62 20.98
CA ASP A 165 -4.10 -25.84 19.76
C ASP A 165 -4.58 -24.40 19.99
N LEU A 166 -3.64 -23.48 20.23
CA LEU A 166 -3.94 -22.05 20.33
C LEU A 166 -3.98 -21.44 18.93
N VAL A 167 -5.15 -20.95 18.49
CA VAL A 167 -5.19 -20.08 17.30
C VAL A 167 -4.53 -18.74 17.62
N GLY A 168 -3.33 -18.52 17.05
CA GLY A 168 -2.47 -17.35 17.27
C GLY A 168 -2.65 -16.24 16.23
N CYS A 169 -1.67 -15.35 16.10
CA CYS A 169 -1.71 -14.23 15.15
C CYS A 169 -1.16 -14.56 13.77
N ASP A 170 -1.47 -13.71 12.78
CA ASP A 170 -0.76 -13.69 11.50
C ASP A 170 0.74 -13.39 11.70
N PRO A 171 1.62 -14.07 10.96
CA PRO A 171 3.04 -13.75 10.97
C PRO A 171 3.33 -12.29 10.62
N GLY A 172 4.17 -11.64 11.42
CA GLY A 172 4.53 -10.23 11.30
C GLY A 172 3.63 -9.25 12.06
N TRP A 173 2.55 -9.72 12.71
CA TRP A 173 1.77 -8.86 13.60
C TRP A 173 2.45 -8.66 14.94
N SER A 174 2.23 -7.51 15.58
CA SER A 174 2.82 -7.24 16.91
C SER A 174 2.41 -8.27 17.96
N CYS A 175 1.21 -8.84 17.84
CA CYS A 175 0.72 -9.86 18.76
C CYS A 175 1.39 -11.23 18.59
N GLU A 176 1.97 -11.54 17.42
CA GLU A 176 2.75 -12.78 17.20
C GLU A 176 3.90 -12.86 18.21
N LEU A 177 4.79 -11.87 18.17
CA LEU A 177 5.97 -11.84 19.02
C LEU A 177 5.61 -11.76 20.51
N GLU A 178 4.47 -11.16 20.86
CA GLU A 178 3.99 -11.05 22.23
C GLU A 178 3.44 -12.40 22.74
N ILE A 179 2.67 -13.12 21.92
CA ILE A 179 2.19 -14.48 22.23
C ILE A 179 3.38 -15.43 22.38
N GLU A 180 4.34 -15.39 21.46
CA GLU A 180 5.57 -16.19 21.52
C GLU A 180 6.32 -15.94 22.83
N HIS A 181 6.55 -14.68 23.19
CA HIS A 181 7.19 -14.28 24.45
C HIS A 181 6.42 -14.80 25.68
N GLN A 182 5.09 -14.72 25.65
CA GLN A 182 4.25 -15.20 26.74
C GLN A 182 4.24 -16.73 26.86
N MET A 183 4.26 -17.48 25.76
CA MET A 183 4.37 -18.94 25.81
C MET A 183 5.66 -19.39 26.48
N ASP A 184 6.77 -18.70 26.24
CA ASP A 184 8.05 -18.97 26.90
C ASP A 184 8.03 -18.55 28.38
N ALA A 185 7.58 -17.32 28.67
CA ALA A 185 7.55 -16.78 30.02
C ALA A 185 6.62 -17.59 30.95
N TYR A 186 5.51 -18.09 30.43
CA TYR A 186 4.54 -18.90 31.16
C TYR A 186 4.84 -20.40 31.08
N LYS A 187 5.94 -20.82 30.44
CA LYS A 187 6.35 -22.23 30.31
C LYS A 187 5.27 -23.14 29.73
N LEU A 188 4.68 -22.72 28.61
CA LEU A 188 3.57 -23.41 27.95
C LEU A 188 3.99 -24.19 26.70
N ARG A 189 5.24 -24.08 26.24
CA ARG A 189 5.72 -24.72 24.99
C ARG A 189 5.59 -26.24 24.95
N ASP A 190 5.67 -26.88 26.10
CA ASP A 190 5.56 -28.34 26.20
C ASP A 190 4.12 -28.82 26.03
N THR A 191 3.13 -27.96 26.25
CA THR A 191 1.71 -28.31 26.30
C THR A 191 0.81 -27.47 25.40
N VAL A 192 1.31 -26.41 24.77
CA VAL A 192 0.55 -25.52 23.89
C VAL A 192 1.31 -25.32 22.58
N GLU A 193 0.63 -25.57 21.48
CA GLU A 193 1.08 -25.26 20.13
C GLU A 193 0.37 -24.00 19.63
N ILE A 194 1.14 -23.06 19.06
CA ILE A 194 0.57 -21.86 18.46
C ILE A 194 0.34 -22.15 16.97
N ASN A 195 -0.93 -22.27 16.59
CA ASN A 195 -1.32 -22.33 15.20
C ASN A 195 -1.23 -20.93 14.59
N GLN A 196 -0.18 -20.70 13.81
CA GLN A 196 0.08 -19.47 13.07
C GLN A 196 -0.24 -19.65 11.59
N GLY A 197 -0.72 -18.58 10.97
CA GLY A 197 -1.18 -18.57 9.60
C GLY A 197 -2.14 -17.41 9.38
N ASN A 198 -3.07 -17.54 8.45
CA ASN A 198 -4.09 -16.51 8.31
C ASN A 198 -5.09 -16.57 9.47
N TYR A 199 -5.08 -15.58 10.36
CA TYR A 199 -5.91 -15.57 11.58
C TYR A 199 -7.40 -15.73 11.26
N THR A 200 -7.89 -15.06 10.22
CA THR A 200 -9.31 -15.10 9.85
C THR A 200 -9.75 -16.50 9.43
N ALA A 201 -8.89 -17.23 8.70
CA ALA A 201 -9.15 -18.61 8.29
C ALA A 201 -9.10 -19.56 9.49
N LEU A 202 -8.07 -19.43 10.34
CA LEU A 202 -7.89 -20.26 11.54
C LEU A 202 -9.05 -20.06 12.52
N ILE A 203 -9.49 -18.82 12.75
CA ILE A 203 -10.67 -18.52 13.56
C ILE A 203 -11.95 -19.10 12.97
N ALA A 204 -12.13 -19.04 11.64
CA ALA A 204 -13.32 -19.60 11.00
C ALA A 204 -13.39 -21.13 11.15
N ASP A 205 -12.24 -21.82 11.05
CA ASP A 205 -12.13 -23.25 11.32
C ASP A 205 -12.40 -23.56 12.80
N ALA A 206 -11.75 -22.86 13.73
CA ALA A 206 -11.96 -23.02 15.17
C ALA A 206 -13.42 -22.78 15.56
N LEU A 207 -14.07 -21.77 14.97
CA LEU A 207 -15.49 -21.49 15.16
C LEU A 207 -16.37 -22.63 14.61
N THR A 208 -15.99 -23.25 13.50
CA THR A 208 -16.72 -24.39 12.93
C THR A 208 -16.62 -25.61 13.85
N ARG A 209 -15.43 -25.88 14.41
CA ARG A 209 -15.22 -26.91 15.43
C ARG A 209 -16.02 -26.63 16.71
N TYR A 210 -16.01 -25.39 17.18
CA TYR A 210 -16.81 -24.96 18.33
C TYR A 210 -18.31 -25.23 18.13
N LYS A 211 -18.86 -24.92 16.95
CA LYS A 211 -20.26 -25.21 16.61
C LYS A 211 -20.58 -26.72 16.59
N GLN A 212 -19.58 -27.57 16.41
CA GLN A 212 -19.71 -29.03 16.54
C GLN A 212 -19.58 -29.52 17.99
N GLY A 213 -19.47 -28.61 18.96
CA GLY A 213 -19.37 -28.89 20.39
C GLY A 213 -17.96 -29.21 20.87
N LYS A 214 -16.92 -28.99 20.04
CA LYS A 214 -15.52 -29.14 20.43
C LYS A 214 -15.03 -27.90 21.22
N PRO A 215 -14.02 -28.05 22.09
CA PRO A 215 -13.46 -26.90 22.82
C PRO A 215 -12.84 -25.86 21.88
N PHE A 216 -12.92 -24.60 22.29
CA PHE A 216 -12.39 -23.45 21.57
C PHE A 216 -11.25 -22.82 22.38
N PHE A 217 -10.11 -22.53 21.74
CA PHE A 217 -9.00 -21.81 22.34
C PHE A 217 -8.32 -20.90 21.32
N SER A 218 -8.29 -19.61 21.60
CA SER A 218 -7.74 -18.64 20.65
C SER A 218 -7.29 -17.35 21.31
N TYR A 219 -6.26 -16.72 20.73
CA TYR A 219 -6.02 -15.30 20.90
C TYR A 219 -7.13 -14.50 20.20
N VAL A 220 -7.67 -13.50 20.87
CA VAL A 220 -8.72 -12.63 20.34
C VAL A 220 -8.38 -11.18 20.63
N TYR A 221 -8.54 -10.34 19.61
CA TYR A 221 -8.57 -8.89 19.75
C TYR A 221 -9.98 -8.36 19.45
N SER A 222 -10.31 -7.20 19.99
CA SER A 222 -11.65 -6.63 19.86
C SER A 222 -11.58 -5.08 19.96
N PRO A 223 -12.29 -4.33 19.09
CA PRO A 223 -13.46 -4.76 18.31
C PRO A 223 -13.12 -5.61 17.08
N PHE A 224 -13.82 -6.73 16.94
CA PHE A 224 -13.70 -7.70 15.83
C PHE A 224 -14.99 -8.49 15.72
N TRP A 225 -15.39 -8.90 14.50
CA TRP A 225 -16.68 -9.56 14.23
C TRP A 225 -16.96 -10.79 15.10
N LEU A 226 -15.91 -11.44 15.61
CA LEU A 226 -16.04 -12.60 16.48
C LEU A 226 -16.91 -12.31 17.72
N GLY A 227 -16.88 -11.08 18.25
CA GLY A 227 -17.73 -10.66 19.37
C GLY A 227 -19.24 -10.59 19.06
N GLN A 228 -19.65 -10.61 17.80
CA GLN A 228 -21.06 -10.84 17.43
C GLN A 228 -21.46 -12.30 17.45
N VAL A 229 -20.50 -13.21 17.27
CA VAL A 229 -20.76 -14.64 17.14
C VAL A 229 -20.53 -15.40 18.45
N LEU A 230 -19.51 -15.01 19.21
CA LEU A 230 -19.15 -15.56 20.51
C LEU A 230 -19.27 -14.45 21.54
N LYS A 231 -20.34 -14.48 22.35
CA LYS A 231 -20.60 -13.50 23.40
C LYS A 231 -19.77 -13.86 24.64
N VAL A 232 -19.03 -12.88 25.14
CA VAL A 232 -18.27 -13.02 26.39
C VAL A 232 -19.24 -13.26 27.54
N ASP A 233 -18.86 -14.15 28.46
CA ASP A 233 -19.64 -14.62 29.61
C ASP A 233 -20.88 -15.47 29.27
N GLN A 234 -21.18 -15.66 27.98
CA GLN A 234 -22.24 -16.57 27.50
C GLN A 234 -21.64 -17.77 26.76
N ASP A 235 -20.82 -17.52 25.74
CA ASP A 235 -20.23 -18.54 24.85
C ASP A 235 -18.75 -18.79 25.18
N VAL A 236 -18.02 -17.73 25.52
CA VAL A 236 -16.58 -17.72 25.79
C VAL A 236 -16.23 -16.92 27.03
N ILE A 237 -15.07 -17.17 27.62
CA ILE A 237 -14.50 -16.35 28.69
C ILE A 237 -13.09 -15.87 28.32
N TRP A 238 -12.68 -14.73 28.87
CA TRP A 238 -11.28 -14.32 28.86
C TRP A 238 -10.48 -15.08 29.91
N LEU A 239 -9.30 -15.56 29.54
CA LEU A 239 -8.32 -16.12 30.47
C LEU A 239 -7.48 -15.01 31.09
N GLU A 240 -7.25 -15.12 32.39
CA GLU A 240 -6.23 -14.33 33.06
C GLU A 240 -4.83 -14.92 32.79
N VAL A 241 -3.80 -14.09 32.91
CA VAL A 241 -2.40 -14.54 32.87
C VAL A 241 -1.79 -14.56 34.28
N PRO A 242 -0.77 -15.38 34.56
CA PRO A 242 -0.20 -15.48 35.91
C PRO A 242 0.52 -14.20 36.36
N PHE A 243 1.16 -13.49 35.44
CA PHE A 243 1.82 -12.21 35.68
C PHE A 243 1.98 -11.45 34.37
N THR A 244 2.02 -10.11 34.42
CA THR A 244 2.30 -9.31 33.22
C THR A 244 3.75 -9.44 32.81
N THR A 245 3.96 -9.76 31.53
CA THR A 245 5.25 -9.80 30.87
C THR A 245 5.03 -9.39 29.42
N SER A 246 5.98 -8.71 28.80
CA SER A 246 5.81 -8.23 27.42
C SER A 246 7.13 -8.02 26.70
N ASN A 247 7.09 -8.13 25.37
CA ASN A 247 8.23 -7.86 24.49
C ASN A 247 8.33 -6.38 24.05
N ILE A 248 7.25 -5.58 24.20
CA ILE A 248 7.18 -4.18 23.78
C ILE A 248 7.59 -3.19 24.88
N GLY A 249 8.08 -3.69 26.03
CA GLY A 249 8.65 -2.88 27.10
C GLY A 249 8.17 -3.30 28.50
N ASN A 250 8.46 -2.46 29.50
CA ASN A 250 8.06 -2.70 30.87
C ASN A 250 6.58 -2.32 31.09
N LEU A 251 5.70 -3.31 30.95
CA LEU A 251 4.28 -3.19 31.28
C LEU A 251 4.01 -3.62 32.74
N THR A 252 2.99 -3.04 33.35
CA THR A 252 2.47 -3.45 34.66
C THR A 252 1.11 -4.12 34.52
N ALA A 253 0.64 -4.80 35.58
CA ALA A 253 -0.70 -5.38 35.59
C ALA A 253 -1.81 -4.37 35.29
N LYS A 254 -1.62 -3.08 35.62
CA LYS A 254 -2.60 -2.03 35.30
C LYS A 254 -2.74 -1.80 33.79
N ASP A 255 -1.68 -2.03 33.03
CA ASP A 255 -1.62 -1.78 31.58
C ASP A 255 -2.28 -2.93 30.78
N THR A 256 -2.52 -4.06 31.43
CA THR A 256 -3.05 -5.29 30.82
C THR A 256 -4.33 -5.79 31.48
N SER A 257 -4.91 -5.02 32.41
CA SER A 257 -6.11 -5.44 33.17
C SER A 257 -7.40 -4.80 32.67
N VAL A 258 -8.40 -5.61 32.37
CA VAL A 258 -9.77 -5.19 32.08
C VAL A 258 -10.67 -5.59 33.24
N ASN A 259 -11.40 -4.63 33.83
CA ASN A 259 -12.32 -4.87 34.96
C ASN A 259 -11.66 -5.64 36.13
N GLY A 260 -10.38 -5.39 36.39
CA GLY A 260 -9.61 -6.04 37.45
C GLY A 260 -9.02 -7.41 37.10
N LYS A 261 -9.29 -7.95 35.91
CA LYS A 261 -8.70 -9.21 35.40
C LYS A 261 -7.51 -8.94 34.52
N ASN A 262 -6.37 -9.57 34.81
CA ASN A 262 -5.15 -9.38 34.02
C ASN A 262 -5.16 -10.26 32.77
N LEU A 263 -5.37 -9.67 31.59
CA LEU A 263 -5.45 -10.40 30.31
C LEU A 263 -4.07 -10.62 29.65
N GLY A 264 -3.01 -10.06 30.22
CA GLY A 264 -1.64 -10.19 29.74
C GLY A 264 -1.29 -9.36 28.51
N MET A 265 -2.27 -8.95 27.71
CA MET A 265 -2.05 -8.10 26.54
C MET A 265 -2.25 -6.62 26.85
N VAL A 266 -1.44 -5.76 26.23
CA VAL A 266 -1.56 -4.30 26.39
C VAL A 266 -2.93 -3.81 25.94
N LEU A 267 -3.56 -2.99 26.77
CA LEU A 267 -4.79 -2.30 26.40
C LEU A 267 -4.48 -1.24 25.36
N GLY A 268 -4.98 -1.46 24.16
CA GLY A 268 -4.79 -0.54 23.05
C GLY A 268 -5.84 0.57 23.05
N LYS A 269 -5.54 1.64 22.33
CA LYS A 269 -6.44 2.78 22.11
C LYS A 269 -6.37 3.20 20.65
N TYR A 270 -7.51 3.24 19.97
CA TYR A 270 -7.59 3.86 18.65
C TYR A 270 -7.79 5.36 18.80
N ARG A 271 -6.97 6.12 18.09
CA ARG A 271 -6.96 7.59 18.09
C ARG A 271 -6.91 8.11 16.67
N VAL A 272 -7.13 9.42 16.53
CA VAL A 272 -6.88 10.12 15.28
C VAL A 272 -5.43 10.59 15.26
N ILE A 273 -4.71 10.32 14.18
CA ILE A 273 -3.45 10.99 13.90
C ILE A 273 -3.71 12.17 12.96
N ALA A 274 -3.05 13.30 13.18
CA ALA A 274 -3.27 14.48 12.35
C ALA A 274 -1.98 15.27 12.13
N ASN A 275 -1.95 15.97 11.00
CA ASN A 275 -0.86 16.90 10.71
C ASN A 275 -0.90 18.07 11.69
N ARG A 276 0.21 18.32 12.38
CA ARG A 276 0.27 19.36 13.42
C ARG A 276 0.00 20.77 12.88
N LYS A 277 0.47 21.09 11.67
CA LYS A 277 0.22 22.40 11.03
C LYS A 277 -1.25 22.56 10.65
N PHE A 278 -1.88 21.49 10.15
CA PHE A 278 -3.30 21.48 9.82
C PHE A 278 -4.17 21.71 11.06
N LEU A 279 -3.94 20.98 12.16
CA LEU A 279 -4.71 21.20 13.40
C LEU A 279 -4.53 22.60 13.98
N ALA A 280 -3.30 23.13 13.92
CA ALA A 280 -3.04 24.49 14.36
C ALA A 280 -3.81 25.54 13.54
N ALA A 281 -4.01 25.29 12.24
CA ALA A 281 -4.81 26.14 11.35
C ALA A 281 -6.33 25.94 11.50
N HIS A 282 -6.76 24.80 12.06
CA HIS A 282 -8.18 24.44 12.19
C HIS A 282 -8.55 23.94 13.61
N PRO A 283 -8.60 24.83 14.62
CA PRO A 283 -8.88 24.45 16.00
C PRO A 283 -10.26 23.79 16.21
N SER A 284 -11.26 24.14 15.40
CA SER A 284 -12.59 23.52 15.42
C SER A 284 -12.53 22.04 15.06
N VAL A 285 -11.70 21.67 14.09
CA VAL A 285 -11.46 20.27 13.73
C VAL A 285 -10.82 19.54 14.89
N LYS A 286 -9.79 20.11 15.52
CA LYS A 286 -9.17 19.51 16.71
C LYS A 286 -10.20 19.25 17.82
N HIS A 287 -11.01 20.23 18.17
CA HIS A 287 -12.04 20.11 19.21
C HIS A 287 -13.07 19.02 18.90
N PHE A 288 -13.47 18.91 17.64
CA PHE A 288 -14.35 17.84 17.18
C PHE A 288 -13.68 16.48 17.35
N LEU A 289 -12.46 16.30 16.83
CA LEU A 289 -11.71 15.03 16.89
C LEU A 289 -11.43 14.58 18.35
N GLU A 290 -11.25 15.51 19.29
CA GLU A 290 -11.10 15.20 20.72
C GLU A 290 -12.37 14.59 21.34
N ARG A 291 -13.54 14.85 20.75
CA ARG A 291 -14.85 14.39 21.24
C ARG A 291 -15.37 13.14 20.54
N VAL A 292 -14.92 12.88 19.31
CA VAL A 292 -15.34 11.69 18.54
C VAL A 292 -15.02 10.43 19.34
N LYS A 293 -16.07 9.67 19.67
CA LYS A 293 -15.97 8.42 20.41
C LYS A 293 -17.01 7.43 19.92
N ILE A 294 -16.61 6.50 19.08
CA ILE A 294 -17.52 5.51 18.52
C ILE A 294 -17.75 4.42 19.58
N PRO A 295 -19.00 4.07 19.91
CA PRO A 295 -19.28 3.00 20.85
C PRO A 295 -18.63 1.70 20.42
N TYR A 296 -18.04 1.00 21.39
CA TYR A 296 -17.27 -0.21 21.16
C TYR A 296 -18.08 -1.32 20.46
N GLU A 297 -19.34 -1.51 20.87
CA GLU A 297 -20.24 -2.51 20.28
C GLU A 297 -20.56 -2.20 18.82
N ASP A 298 -20.63 -0.92 18.43
CA ASP A 298 -20.92 -0.53 17.06
C ASP A 298 -19.77 -0.88 16.12
N MET A 299 -18.52 -0.80 16.61
CA MET A 299 -17.35 -1.28 15.86
C MET A 299 -17.41 -2.80 15.63
N ILE A 300 -17.90 -3.57 16.61
CA ILE A 300 -18.09 -5.02 16.45
C ILE A 300 -19.20 -5.31 15.44
N GLN A 301 -20.32 -4.58 15.50
CA GLN A 301 -21.41 -4.71 14.53
C GLN A 301 -20.94 -4.39 13.12
N GLU A 302 -20.18 -3.32 12.94
CA GLU A 302 -19.64 -2.96 11.63
C GLU A 302 -18.72 -4.05 11.08
N SER A 303 -17.76 -4.52 11.89
CA SER A 303 -16.87 -5.62 11.49
C SER A 303 -17.68 -6.86 11.06
N TYR A 304 -18.82 -7.12 11.72
CA TYR A 304 -19.71 -8.22 11.35
C TYR A 304 -20.48 -7.99 10.04
N ARG A 305 -20.87 -6.76 9.72
CA ARG A 305 -21.47 -6.41 8.41
C ARG A 305 -20.47 -6.59 7.27
N ILE A 306 -19.24 -6.11 7.46
CA ILE A 306 -18.13 -6.33 6.52
C ILE A 306 -17.94 -7.83 6.30
N LYS A 307 -17.91 -8.62 7.38
CA LYS A 307 -17.79 -10.09 7.30
C LYS A 307 -18.93 -10.76 6.52
N LYS A 308 -20.13 -10.17 6.51
CA LYS A 308 -21.29 -10.64 5.74
C LYS A 308 -21.26 -10.25 4.26
N GLY A 309 -20.24 -9.50 3.82
CA GLY A 309 -20.05 -9.10 2.43
C GLY A 309 -20.48 -7.67 2.11
N GLU A 310 -20.85 -6.86 3.11
CA GLU A 310 -21.06 -5.41 2.94
C GLU A 310 -19.71 -4.66 3.05
N ASP A 311 -18.80 -4.92 2.11
CA ASP A 311 -17.37 -4.57 2.21
C ASP A 311 -16.91 -3.58 1.12
N LYS A 312 -17.81 -2.98 0.34
CA LYS A 312 -17.40 -1.97 -0.66
C LYS A 312 -17.23 -0.61 0.03
N PRO A 313 -16.35 0.28 -0.47
CA PRO A 313 -16.22 1.63 0.08
C PRO A 313 -17.56 2.38 0.18
N GLN A 314 -18.46 2.18 -0.79
CA GLN A 314 -19.81 2.75 -0.79
C GLN A 314 -20.70 2.12 0.29
N ASP A 315 -20.55 0.82 0.57
CA ASP A 315 -21.27 0.16 1.66
C ASP A 315 -20.84 0.76 2.99
N ILE A 316 -19.55 0.86 3.26
CA ILE A 316 -19.03 1.42 4.52
C ILE A 316 -19.42 2.89 4.69
N ARG A 317 -19.39 3.70 3.61
CA ARG A 317 -19.89 5.07 3.67
C ARG A 317 -21.37 5.11 4.03
N ARG A 318 -22.19 4.24 3.42
CA ARG A 318 -23.61 4.09 3.76
C ARG A 318 -23.79 3.65 5.21
N HIS A 319 -22.97 2.73 5.73
CA HIS A 319 -23.02 2.29 7.12
C HIS A 319 -22.74 3.44 8.07
N ALA A 320 -21.71 4.25 7.79
CA ALA A 320 -21.39 5.43 8.57
C ALA A 320 -22.56 6.44 8.58
N GLU A 321 -23.20 6.67 7.44
CA GLU A 321 -24.39 7.54 7.35
C GLU A 321 -25.60 6.98 8.10
N GLU A 322 -25.84 5.67 8.03
CA GLU A 322 -26.86 4.97 8.81
C GLU A 322 -26.59 5.09 10.32
N TRP A 323 -25.34 4.86 10.73
CA TRP A 323 -24.90 4.96 12.10
C TRP A 323 -25.08 6.38 12.65
N VAL A 324 -24.69 7.41 11.89
CA VAL A 324 -24.89 8.82 12.28
C VAL A 324 -26.37 9.13 12.46
N ARG A 325 -27.25 8.66 11.55
CA ARG A 325 -28.70 8.85 11.69
C ARG A 325 -29.28 8.16 12.94
N GLN A 326 -28.78 6.97 13.29
CA GLN A 326 -29.22 6.21 14.45
C GLN A 326 -28.67 6.77 15.77
N ASN A 327 -27.52 7.44 15.73
CA ASN A 327 -26.81 8.00 16.88
C ASN A 327 -26.78 9.53 16.83
N GLN A 328 -27.83 10.15 16.29
CA GLN A 328 -27.87 11.58 15.97
C GLN A 328 -27.58 12.45 17.21
N ASP A 329 -28.15 12.13 18.38
CA ASP A 329 -27.92 12.88 19.62
C ASP A 329 -26.46 12.81 20.09
N LEU A 330 -25.85 11.62 20.02
CA LEU A 330 -24.44 11.41 20.36
C LEU A 330 -23.53 12.18 19.40
N PHE A 331 -23.82 12.08 18.11
CA PHE A 331 -23.05 12.71 17.05
C PHE A 331 -23.16 14.24 17.10
N ASP A 332 -24.36 14.77 17.29
CA ASP A 332 -24.59 16.21 17.47
C ASP A 332 -23.95 16.72 18.77
N GLY A 333 -23.86 15.87 19.80
CA GLY A 333 -23.08 16.14 21.01
C GLY A 333 -21.59 16.38 20.76
N TRP A 334 -20.99 15.73 19.75
CA TRP A 334 -19.60 16.00 19.35
C TRP A 334 -19.45 17.35 18.63
N LEU A 335 -20.52 17.82 17.99
CA LEU A 335 -20.58 19.07 17.23
C LEU A 335 -21.02 20.25 18.12
N ALA A 336 -21.65 20.00 19.26
CA ALA A 336 -22.15 21.02 20.18
C ALA A 336 -21.01 21.77 20.90
N GLN A 337 -21.15 23.11 20.96
CA GLN A 337 -20.20 24.12 21.45
C GLN A 337 -18.91 24.32 20.64
N ILE A 338 -19.05 24.73 19.37
CA ILE A 338 -17.96 25.38 18.60
C ILE A 338 -17.98 26.92 18.76
N ASN A 339 -18.91 27.47 19.54
CA ASN A 339 -18.95 28.88 19.91
C ASN A 339 -18.83 29.06 21.43
N GLN A 340 -17.61 28.94 21.97
CA GLN A 340 -17.11 29.79 23.07
C GLN A 340 -15.69 29.38 23.53
N THR A 341 -14.80 30.38 23.48
CA THR A 341 -13.64 30.60 24.35
C THR A 341 -12.34 29.85 24.06
N SER A 342 -11.49 30.56 23.32
CA SER A 342 -10.05 30.64 23.51
C SER A 342 -9.69 31.01 24.97
N ASN A 343 -9.05 30.08 25.69
CA ASN A 343 -7.95 30.28 26.65
C ASN A 343 -7.94 29.14 27.66
N GLN A 344 -6.98 28.21 27.53
CA GLN A 344 -6.09 27.80 28.62
C GLN A 344 -4.98 26.90 28.07
N LEU A 345 -3.75 27.35 28.23
CA LEU A 345 -2.51 26.66 27.89
C LEU A 345 -1.89 26.14 29.19
N GLY A 346 -1.53 24.86 29.20
CA GLY A 346 -0.26 24.40 29.79
C GLY A 346 -0.36 23.56 31.04
N GLU A 347 -0.31 22.23 30.88
CA GLU A 347 0.41 21.36 31.80
C GLU A 347 1.42 20.50 31.02
N LYS A 348 2.68 20.55 31.45
CA LYS A 348 3.80 19.75 30.96
C LYS A 348 3.85 18.42 31.71
N PRO A 349 4.17 17.28 31.08
CA PRO A 349 4.75 16.16 31.79
C PRO A 349 6.26 16.35 31.95
N SER A 350 6.73 16.17 33.19
CA SER A 350 8.12 16.18 33.61
C SER A 350 8.88 14.94 33.13
N SER A 351 10.16 15.16 32.90
CA SER A 351 11.16 14.23 32.36
C SER A 351 11.76 13.28 33.40
N ILE A 352 12.03 12.05 32.93
CA ILE A 352 13.21 11.19 33.16
C ILE A 352 13.49 10.76 34.61
N ILE A 353 13.30 9.46 34.87
CA ILE A 353 14.01 8.72 35.92
C ILE A 353 15.14 7.93 35.24
N ASN A 354 16.37 8.21 35.64
CA ASN A 354 17.54 7.37 35.33
C ASN A 354 17.47 6.10 36.18
N ASN A 355 17.66 4.93 35.58
CA ASN A 355 18.01 3.72 36.30
C ASN A 355 19.31 3.14 35.74
N THR A 356 20.30 3.06 36.61
CA THR A 356 21.58 2.38 36.43
C THR A 356 21.36 0.89 36.74
N THR A 357 21.65 -0.02 35.81
CA THR A 357 21.60 -1.47 36.07
C THR A 357 22.99 -2.13 36.01
N ASN A 358 23.31 -2.75 37.14
CA ASN A 358 24.08 -3.97 37.43
C ASN A 358 24.96 -4.60 36.32
N LYS A 359 26.25 -4.74 36.66
CA LYS A 359 27.36 -4.94 35.72
C LYS A 359 28.08 -6.30 35.87
N SER A 360 27.39 -7.38 36.23
CA SER A 360 28.06 -8.67 36.56
C SER A 360 27.72 -9.88 35.69
N LEU A 361 26.89 -9.74 34.64
CA LEU A 361 26.59 -10.83 33.69
C LEU A 361 26.91 -10.50 32.22
N GLU A 362 27.45 -9.32 31.93
CA GLU A 362 27.71 -8.82 30.56
C GLU A 362 28.94 -9.44 29.88
N GLY A 363 29.99 -9.80 30.63
CA GLY A 363 31.30 -10.12 30.04
C GLY A 363 31.34 -11.36 29.13
N LEU A 364 30.52 -12.39 29.41
CA LEU A 364 30.50 -13.62 28.60
C LEU A 364 29.61 -13.50 27.35
N ASN A 365 28.48 -12.79 27.43
CA ASN A 365 27.59 -12.55 26.28
C ASN A 365 28.20 -11.57 25.28
N ILE A 366 29.01 -10.62 25.76
CA ILE A 366 29.75 -9.65 24.93
C ILE A 366 30.79 -10.33 24.04
N LEU A 367 31.45 -11.39 24.52
CA LEU A 367 32.49 -12.10 23.76
C LEU A 367 31.89 -13.00 22.67
N LEU A 368 30.67 -13.51 22.90
CA LEU A 368 29.99 -14.46 22.02
C LEU A 368 29.02 -13.78 21.03
N ASN A 369 28.60 -12.53 21.29
CA ASN A 369 27.80 -11.73 20.37
C ASN A 369 28.28 -10.25 20.33
N PRO A 370 29.35 -9.95 19.57
CA PRO A 370 29.88 -8.58 19.47
C PRO A 370 28.91 -7.60 18.78
N PHE A 371 27.89 -8.10 18.07
CA PHE A 371 26.88 -7.30 17.39
C PHE A 371 25.75 -6.82 18.33
N GLY A 372 25.70 -7.32 19.57
CA GLY A 372 24.75 -6.86 20.59
C GLY A 372 25.14 -5.56 21.30
N LEU A 373 26.38 -5.08 21.12
CA LEU A 373 26.92 -3.91 21.83
C LEU A 373 26.85 -2.60 21.05
N TYR A 374 26.95 -2.66 19.72
CA TYR A 374 26.99 -1.49 18.87
C TYR A 374 26.56 -1.84 17.45
N THR A 375 25.38 -1.37 17.06
CA THR A 375 24.92 -1.42 15.67
C THR A 375 25.25 -0.09 15.00
N ILE A 376 25.72 -0.14 13.75
CA ILE A 376 25.89 1.06 12.94
C ILE A 376 24.50 1.67 12.76
N PRO A 377 24.28 2.96 13.12
CA PRO A 377 22.97 3.61 13.05
C PRO A 377 22.63 4.03 11.60
N LEU A 378 22.77 3.09 10.67
CA LEU A 378 22.59 3.30 9.24
C LEU A 378 21.14 3.71 8.93
N ASP A 379 20.18 3.17 9.68
CA ASP A 379 18.78 3.58 9.68
C ASP A 379 18.61 5.09 9.92
N LYS A 380 19.30 5.64 10.94
CA LYS A 380 19.24 7.08 11.25
C LYS A 380 19.89 7.91 10.16
N TRP A 381 20.99 7.43 9.58
CA TRP A 381 21.68 8.12 8.49
C TRP A 381 20.83 8.15 7.22
N ILE A 382 20.23 7.01 6.84
CA ILE A 382 19.31 6.91 5.70
C ILE A 382 18.10 7.82 5.92
N THR A 383 17.48 7.74 7.10
CA THR A 383 16.32 8.57 7.45
C THR A 383 16.67 10.06 7.42
N GLY A 384 17.82 10.44 7.98
CA GLY A 384 18.33 11.81 7.92
C GLY A 384 18.58 12.29 6.48
N GLY A 385 19.16 11.46 5.64
CA GLY A 385 19.41 11.76 4.23
C GLY A 385 18.12 11.93 3.41
N ILE A 386 17.15 11.03 3.59
CA ILE A 386 15.84 11.15 2.93
C ILE A 386 15.12 12.41 3.39
N ASN A 387 15.08 12.67 4.71
CA ASN A 387 14.45 13.88 5.24
C ASN A 387 15.11 15.15 4.69
N PHE A 388 16.45 15.17 4.59
CA PHE A 388 17.16 16.28 3.96
C PHE A 388 16.73 16.48 2.48
N LEU A 389 16.60 15.40 1.70
CA LEU A 389 16.12 15.49 0.32
C LEU A 389 14.68 16.02 0.24
N VAL A 390 13.81 15.55 1.13
CA VAL A 390 12.40 15.98 1.19
C VAL A 390 12.29 17.44 1.62
N ASP A 391 13.04 17.86 2.63
CA ASP A 391 12.93 19.21 3.18
C ASP A 391 13.51 20.27 2.21
N ASN A 392 14.52 19.92 1.41
CA ASN A 392 15.24 20.89 0.56
C ASN A 392 14.94 20.76 -0.95
N PHE A 393 14.72 19.55 -1.45
CA PHE A 393 14.65 19.28 -2.90
C PHE A 393 13.27 18.80 -3.36
N ARG A 394 12.29 18.63 -2.47
CA ARG A 394 10.93 18.21 -2.85
C ARG A 394 10.31 19.06 -3.97
N PRO A 395 10.40 20.40 -3.99
CA PRO A 395 9.87 21.19 -5.11
C PRO A 395 10.49 20.82 -6.46
N PHE A 396 11.78 20.51 -6.49
CA PHE A 396 12.47 20.05 -7.70
C PHE A 396 11.94 18.69 -8.16
N PHE A 397 11.83 17.71 -7.25
CA PHE A 397 11.26 16.40 -7.59
C PHE A 397 9.80 16.52 -8.06
N GLN A 398 9.00 17.35 -7.39
CA GLN A 398 7.61 17.62 -7.76
C GLN A 398 7.46 18.21 -9.17
N SER A 399 8.47 18.93 -9.68
CA SER A 399 8.43 19.47 -11.05
C SER A 399 8.34 18.38 -12.13
N PHE A 400 8.95 17.20 -11.90
CA PHE A 400 8.86 16.06 -12.83
C PHE A 400 7.47 15.44 -12.86
N ARG A 401 6.62 15.68 -11.86
CA ARG A 401 5.24 15.20 -11.87
C ARG A 401 4.42 15.86 -12.96
N ILE A 402 4.72 17.12 -13.31
CA ILE A 402 3.91 17.91 -14.24
C ILE A 402 3.78 17.25 -15.62
N PRO A 403 4.88 16.93 -16.34
CA PRO A 403 4.78 16.29 -17.65
C PRO A 403 4.19 14.88 -17.57
N ILE A 404 4.48 14.13 -16.49
CA ILE A 404 3.96 12.78 -16.29
C ILE A 404 2.44 12.82 -16.05
N ASN A 405 1.98 13.71 -15.18
CA ASN A 405 0.58 13.90 -14.85
C ASN A 405 -0.22 14.35 -16.07
N TRP A 406 0.32 15.28 -16.84
CA TRP A 406 -0.29 15.74 -18.09
C TRP A 406 -0.48 14.56 -19.04
N LEU A 407 0.60 13.85 -19.40
CA LEU A 407 0.51 12.74 -20.34
C LEU A 407 -0.42 11.64 -19.83
N LEU A 408 -0.33 11.28 -18.55
CA LEU A 408 -1.19 10.28 -17.94
C LEU A 408 -2.67 10.67 -18.01
N THR A 409 -2.99 11.93 -17.68
CA THR A 409 -4.36 12.42 -17.68
C THR A 409 -4.94 12.43 -19.08
N GLU A 410 -4.16 12.83 -20.08
CA GLU A 410 -4.58 12.80 -21.48
C GLU A 410 -4.79 11.37 -21.98
N VAL A 411 -3.82 10.47 -21.80
CA VAL A 411 -3.93 9.07 -22.24
C VAL A 411 -5.11 8.38 -21.56
N ARG A 412 -5.26 8.54 -20.25
CA ARG A 412 -6.39 8.00 -19.50
C ARG A 412 -7.70 8.60 -19.98
N GLY A 413 -7.76 9.92 -20.11
CA GLY A 413 -8.95 10.65 -20.55
C GLY A 413 -9.42 10.16 -21.91
N LEU A 414 -8.50 9.94 -22.85
CA LEU A 414 -8.80 9.40 -24.17
C LEU A 414 -9.33 7.96 -24.13
N LEU A 415 -8.70 7.09 -23.33
CA LEU A 415 -9.13 5.69 -23.20
C LEU A 415 -10.51 5.57 -22.55
N LEU A 416 -10.83 6.45 -21.60
CA LEU A 416 -12.11 6.45 -20.88
C LEU A 416 -13.22 7.26 -21.57
N ALA A 417 -12.87 8.25 -22.40
CA ALA A 417 -13.85 9.05 -23.14
C ALA A 417 -14.56 8.26 -24.24
N ILE A 418 -13.90 7.22 -24.79
CA ILE A 418 -14.46 6.39 -25.85
C ILE A 418 -15.33 5.29 -25.21
N PRO A 419 -16.62 5.16 -25.61
CA PRO A 419 -17.49 4.10 -25.11
C PRO A 419 -16.88 2.70 -25.29
N PRO A 420 -17.06 1.77 -24.32
CA PRO A 420 -16.37 0.47 -24.31
C PRO A 420 -16.49 -0.34 -25.61
N LEU A 421 -17.67 -0.38 -26.23
CA LEU A 421 -17.89 -1.10 -27.49
C LEU A 421 -17.07 -0.53 -28.65
N ILE A 422 -16.93 0.80 -28.71
CA ILE A 422 -16.15 1.47 -29.75
C ILE A 422 -14.66 1.22 -29.51
N SER A 423 -14.20 1.38 -28.26
CA SER A 423 -12.82 1.09 -27.86
C SER A 423 -12.42 -0.35 -28.17
N LEU A 424 -13.30 -1.31 -27.87
CA LEU A 424 -13.11 -2.72 -28.16
C LEU A 424 -12.91 -2.98 -29.66
N LEU A 425 -13.78 -2.43 -30.51
CA LEU A 425 -13.62 -2.57 -31.96
C LEU A 425 -12.35 -1.89 -32.47
N LEU A 426 -12.05 -0.68 -31.99
CA LEU A 426 -10.87 0.08 -32.41
C LEU A 426 -9.57 -0.65 -32.03
N ILE A 427 -9.44 -1.08 -30.78
CA ILE A 427 -8.26 -1.80 -30.29
C ILE A 427 -8.12 -3.10 -31.07
N SER A 428 -9.20 -3.87 -31.26
CA SER A 428 -9.13 -5.14 -31.97
C SER A 428 -8.79 -5.00 -33.45
N LEU A 429 -9.32 -4.00 -34.14
CA LEU A 429 -8.97 -3.70 -35.53
C LEU A 429 -7.51 -3.23 -35.63
N MET A 430 -7.05 -2.41 -34.69
CA MET A 430 -5.67 -1.95 -34.65
C MET A 430 -4.71 -3.13 -34.41
N THR A 431 -5.02 -3.99 -33.44
CA THR A 431 -4.25 -5.22 -33.16
C THR A 431 -4.25 -6.15 -34.36
N TRP A 432 -5.39 -6.33 -35.05
CA TRP A 432 -5.43 -7.12 -36.28
C TRP A 432 -4.48 -6.55 -37.34
N LYS A 433 -4.51 -5.23 -37.56
CA LYS A 433 -3.68 -4.59 -38.59
C LYS A 433 -2.18 -4.70 -38.29
N ILE A 434 -1.78 -4.64 -37.02
CA ILE A 434 -0.37 -4.65 -36.59
C ILE A 434 0.16 -6.08 -36.45
N ALA A 435 -0.61 -6.98 -35.87
CA ALA A 435 -0.13 -8.29 -35.41
C ALA A 435 -0.84 -9.49 -36.07
N GLY A 436 -1.77 -9.24 -37.01
CA GLY A 436 -2.45 -10.28 -37.77
C GLY A 436 -3.78 -10.75 -37.16
N LYS A 437 -4.53 -11.54 -37.95
CA LYS A 437 -5.92 -11.94 -37.65
C LYS A 437 -6.05 -12.64 -36.28
N GLY A 438 -5.13 -13.55 -35.96
CA GLY A 438 -5.17 -14.31 -34.72
C GLY A 438 -5.11 -13.41 -33.48
N LEU A 439 -4.21 -12.42 -33.46
CA LEU A 439 -4.11 -11.51 -32.31
C LEU A 439 -5.26 -10.49 -32.28
N GLY A 440 -5.79 -10.11 -33.44
CA GLY A 440 -7.04 -9.33 -33.52
C GLY A 440 -8.20 -10.03 -32.82
N ILE A 441 -8.44 -11.30 -33.12
CA ILE A 441 -9.47 -12.11 -32.46
C ILE A 441 -9.19 -12.27 -30.97
N TYR A 442 -7.94 -12.55 -30.59
CA TYR A 442 -7.56 -12.64 -29.18
C TYR A 442 -7.88 -11.35 -28.41
N SER A 443 -7.49 -10.20 -28.95
CA SER A 443 -7.76 -8.90 -28.31
C SER A 443 -9.25 -8.64 -28.13
N LEU A 444 -10.07 -9.04 -29.12
CA LEU A 444 -11.52 -8.91 -29.07
C LEU A 444 -12.08 -9.74 -27.92
N LEU A 445 -11.71 -11.01 -27.84
CA LEU A 445 -12.17 -11.93 -26.79
C LEU A 445 -11.69 -11.51 -25.40
N ALA A 446 -10.41 -11.15 -25.27
CA ALA A 446 -9.80 -10.74 -24.02
C ALA A 446 -10.46 -9.47 -23.44
N LEU A 447 -10.61 -8.42 -24.26
CA LEU A 447 -11.25 -7.16 -23.84
C LEU A 447 -12.75 -7.34 -23.58
N THR A 448 -13.42 -8.19 -24.35
CA THR A 448 -14.82 -8.56 -24.10
C THR A 448 -14.95 -9.20 -22.71
N LEU A 449 -14.07 -10.15 -22.38
CA LEU A 449 -14.09 -10.82 -21.08
C LEU A 449 -13.84 -9.84 -19.94
N ILE A 450 -12.82 -8.97 -20.06
CA ILE A 450 -12.52 -7.91 -19.08
C ILE A 450 -13.73 -6.99 -18.87
N GLY A 451 -14.43 -6.64 -19.94
CA GLY A 451 -15.66 -5.84 -19.88
C GLY A 451 -16.78 -6.55 -19.11
N PHE A 452 -17.05 -7.81 -19.42
CA PHE A 452 -18.13 -8.57 -18.77
C PHE A 452 -17.89 -8.87 -17.29
N VAL A 453 -16.62 -8.95 -16.85
CA VAL A 453 -16.29 -9.08 -15.42
C VAL A 453 -16.29 -7.74 -14.68
N GLY A 454 -16.66 -6.64 -15.34
CA GLY A 454 -16.80 -5.32 -14.71
C GLY A 454 -15.48 -4.57 -14.49
N LEU A 455 -14.37 -5.02 -15.10
CA LEU A 455 -13.03 -4.45 -14.90
C LEU A 455 -12.56 -3.56 -16.05
N TRP A 456 -13.48 -3.06 -16.88
CA TRP A 456 -13.14 -2.24 -18.05
C TRP A 456 -12.36 -0.97 -17.68
N GLU A 457 -12.90 -0.17 -16.75
CA GLU A 457 -12.28 1.09 -16.33
C GLU A 457 -10.91 0.83 -15.68
N ALA A 458 -10.83 -0.14 -14.77
CA ALA A 458 -9.59 -0.55 -14.13
C ALA A 458 -8.52 -0.99 -15.16
N ALA A 459 -8.92 -1.72 -16.21
CA ALA A 459 -8.02 -2.11 -17.30
C ALA A 459 -7.53 -0.93 -18.12
N MET A 460 -8.41 0.02 -18.46
CA MET A 460 -8.01 1.24 -19.20
C MET A 460 -7.08 2.13 -18.38
N VAL A 461 -7.30 2.24 -17.06
CA VAL A 461 -6.40 2.97 -16.15
C VAL A 461 -5.03 2.28 -16.08
N SER A 462 -4.99 0.95 -15.90
CA SER A 462 -3.72 0.20 -15.94
C SER A 462 -2.99 0.36 -17.28
N LEU A 463 -3.72 0.31 -18.39
CA LEU A 463 -3.15 0.55 -19.72
C LEU A 463 -2.57 1.97 -19.83
N ALA A 464 -3.27 2.99 -19.34
CA ALA A 464 -2.79 4.38 -19.35
C ALA A 464 -1.50 4.56 -18.55
N LEU A 465 -1.41 3.96 -17.36
CA LEU A 465 -0.21 3.98 -16.51
C LEU A 465 0.98 3.33 -17.22
N VAL A 466 0.77 2.14 -17.79
CA VAL A 466 1.81 1.40 -18.52
C VAL A 466 2.28 2.17 -19.75
N VAL A 467 1.36 2.66 -20.59
CA VAL A 467 1.68 3.42 -21.79
C VAL A 467 2.46 4.69 -21.43
N THR A 468 2.02 5.42 -20.41
CA THR A 468 2.71 6.63 -19.93
C THR A 468 4.14 6.29 -19.47
N ALA A 469 4.30 5.27 -18.64
CA ALA A 469 5.62 4.85 -18.16
C ALA A 469 6.55 4.43 -19.31
N VAL A 470 6.05 3.64 -20.26
CA VAL A 470 6.81 3.16 -21.42
C VAL A 470 7.26 4.32 -22.31
N ILE A 471 6.41 5.34 -22.54
CA ILE A 471 6.79 6.53 -23.32
C ILE A 471 7.97 7.26 -22.66
N PHE A 472 7.91 7.51 -21.34
CA PHE A 472 9.03 8.12 -20.62
C PHE A 472 10.27 7.23 -20.61
N CYS A 473 10.11 5.91 -20.48
CA CYS A 473 11.23 4.98 -20.62
C CYS A 473 11.86 5.05 -22.00
N ILE A 474 11.11 5.17 -23.09
CA ILE A 474 11.65 5.33 -24.44
C ILE A 474 12.41 6.64 -24.58
N ILE A 475 11.82 7.75 -24.11
CA ILE A 475 12.41 9.10 -24.18
C ILE A 475 13.74 9.17 -23.43
N VAL A 476 13.85 8.52 -22.27
CA VAL A 476 15.04 8.58 -21.41
C VAL A 476 16.00 7.42 -21.68
N GLY A 477 15.48 6.21 -21.85
CA GLY A 477 16.22 4.97 -21.90
C GLY A 477 16.98 4.74 -23.20
N ILE A 478 16.41 5.10 -24.35
CA ILE A 478 17.15 4.98 -25.62
C ILE A 478 18.36 5.92 -25.64
N PRO A 479 18.24 7.23 -25.33
CA PRO A 479 19.41 8.11 -25.27
C PRO A 479 20.47 7.67 -24.27
N LEU A 480 20.08 7.22 -23.07
CA LEU A 480 21.03 6.70 -22.08
C LEU A 480 21.70 5.41 -22.55
N GLY A 481 20.96 4.51 -23.21
CA GLY A 481 21.53 3.30 -23.80
C GLY A 481 22.51 3.59 -24.93
N VAL A 482 22.22 4.58 -25.78
CA VAL A 482 23.16 5.09 -26.79
C VAL A 482 24.41 5.68 -26.13
N ALA A 483 24.27 6.43 -25.04
CA ALA A 483 25.41 6.97 -24.29
C ALA A 483 26.29 5.86 -23.71
N CYS A 484 25.69 4.80 -23.15
CA CYS A 484 26.42 3.60 -22.70
C CYS A 484 27.14 2.88 -23.85
N ALA A 485 26.51 2.78 -25.03
CA ALA A 485 27.13 2.15 -26.20
C ALA A 485 28.37 2.89 -26.72
N ARG A 486 28.40 4.21 -26.54
CA ARG A 486 29.49 5.06 -27.04
C ARG A 486 30.68 5.15 -26.09
N SER A 487 30.53 4.81 -24.82
CA SER A 487 31.58 4.96 -23.83
C SER A 487 31.55 3.85 -22.78
N ASP A 488 32.56 2.97 -22.82
CA ASP A 488 32.77 1.92 -21.81
C ASP A 488 32.89 2.49 -20.40
N ARG A 489 33.53 3.67 -20.27
CA ARG A 489 33.69 4.36 -18.99
C ARG A 489 32.34 4.84 -18.45
N PHE A 490 31.49 5.43 -19.31
CA PHE A 490 30.15 5.85 -18.91
C PHE A 490 29.30 4.65 -18.51
N GLU A 491 29.33 3.56 -19.30
CA GLU A 491 28.62 2.33 -18.97
C GLU A 491 29.07 1.76 -17.62
N GLN A 492 30.38 1.64 -17.37
CA GLN A 492 30.91 1.11 -16.11
C GLN A 492 30.52 1.97 -14.91
N ALA A 493 30.53 3.30 -15.05
CA ALA A 493 30.11 4.22 -14.00
C ALA A 493 28.59 4.18 -13.73
N PHE A 494 27.79 3.95 -14.77
CA PHE A 494 26.32 3.97 -14.68
C PHE A 494 25.71 2.63 -14.28
N ARG A 495 26.42 1.52 -14.53
CA ARG A 495 25.97 0.15 -14.25
C ARG A 495 25.51 -0.09 -12.79
N PRO A 496 26.23 0.36 -11.74
CA PRO A 496 25.78 0.17 -10.36
C PRO A 496 24.40 0.79 -10.08
N LEU A 497 24.09 1.93 -10.70
CA LEU A 497 22.77 2.55 -10.56
C LEU A 497 21.68 1.70 -11.22
N LEU A 498 21.93 1.21 -12.44
CA LEU A 498 21.01 0.32 -13.14
C LEU A 498 20.76 -0.98 -12.37
N ASP A 499 21.80 -1.52 -11.73
CA ASP A 499 21.72 -2.71 -10.90
C ASP A 499 20.92 -2.43 -9.62
N ALA A 500 21.14 -1.30 -8.96
CA ALA A 500 20.36 -0.89 -7.79
C ALA A 500 18.87 -0.71 -8.12
N MET A 501 18.55 -0.09 -9.27
CA MET A 501 17.17 0.10 -9.74
C MET A 501 16.39 -1.21 -9.94
N GLN A 502 17.09 -2.33 -10.20
CA GLN A 502 16.45 -3.64 -10.43
C GLN A 502 16.52 -4.58 -9.22
N THR A 503 17.54 -4.45 -8.37
CA THR A 503 17.80 -5.39 -7.28
C THR A 503 17.26 -4.92 -5.93
N LEU A 504 17.05 -3.62 -5.74
CA LEU A 504 16.40 -3.11 -4.54
C LEU A 504 14.94 -3.59 -4.50
N PRO A 505 14.48 -4.22 -3.40
CA PRO A 505 13.09 -4.60 -3.27
C PRO A 505 12.19 -3.38 -3.43
N THR A 506 11.13 -3.51 -4.22
CA THR A 506 10.30 -2.38 -4.64
C THR A 506 9.77 -1.55 -3.46
N PHE A 507 9.32 -2.21 -2.40
CA PHE A 507 8.79 -1.54 -1.20
C PHE A 507 9.82 -0.63 -0.52
N VAL A 508 11.12 -0.92 -0.62
CA VAL A 508 12.18 -0.12 0.00
C VAL A 508 12.26 1.27 -0.60
N TYR A 509 12.19 1.40 -1.93
CA TYR A 509 12.29 2.70 -2.60
C TYR A 509 10.93 3.38 -2.83
N LEU A 510 9.80 2.64 -2.73
CA LEU A 510 8.46 3.23 -2.81
C LEU A 510 8.22 4.28 -1.71
N VAL A 511 8.71 4.06 -0.49
CA VAL A 511 8.54 5.02 0.63
C VAL A 511 9.22 6.36 0.30
N PRO A 512 10.52 6.42 -0.05
CA PRO A 512 11.15 7.66 -0.53
C PRO A 512 10.45 8.29 -1.74
N VAL A 513 9.97 7.48 -2.70
CA VAL A 513 9.23 8.00 -3.86
C VAL A 513 7.95 8.71 -3.41
N VAL A 514 7.18 8.13 -2.48
CA VAL A 514 6.00 8.79 -1.92
C VAL A 514 6.37 10.03 -1.12
N MET A 515 7.47 10.02 -0.36
CA MET A 515 7.92 11.21 0.38
C MET A 515 8.29 12.37 -0.54
N LEU A 516 9.00 12.10 -1.64
CA LEU A 516 9.46 13.11 -2.60
C LEU A 516 8.36 13.56 -3.56
N PHE A 517 7.57 12.62 -4.08
CA PHE A 517 6.58 12.85 -5.13
C PHE A 517 5.13 12.89 -4.63
N GLY A 518 4.86 12.61 -3.35
CA GLY A 518 3.52 12.57 -2.76
C GLY A 518 2.79 11.25 -3.04
N ILE A 519 1.49 11.20 -2.73
CA ILE A 519 0.60 10.06 -3.07
C ILE A 519 -0.10 10.34 -4.41
N GLY A 520 -0.41 9.26 -5.14
CA GLY A 520 -1.28 9.26 -6.31
C GLY A 520 -0.74 8.43 -7.47
N GLU A 521 -1.40 8.54 -8.62
CA GLU A 521 -1.04 7.79 -9.83
C GLU A 521 0.38 8.11 -10.34
N VAL A 522 0.77 9.38 -10.29
CA VAL A 522 2.04 9.87 -10.83
C VAL A 522 3.28 9.26 -10.13
N PRO A 523 3.37 9.25 -8.79
CA PRO A 523 4.38 8.45 -8.08
C PRO A 523 4.43 6.98 -8.50
N GLY A 524 3.26 6.36 -8.76
CA GLY A 524 3.17 5.01 -9.31
C GLY A 524 3.82 4.87 -10.68
N VAL A 525 3.56 5.82 -11.59
CA VAL A 525 4.22 5.88 -12.91
C VAL A 525 5.73 6.09 -12.76
N ILE A 526 6.17 6.94 -11.84
CA ILE A 526 7.59 7.18 -11.58
C ILE A 526 8.28 5.92 -11.07
N ALA A 527 7.69 5.21 -10.10
CA ALA A 527 8.21 3.94 -9.62
C ALA A 527 8.26 2.89 -10.76
N THR A 528 7.25 2.88 -11.61
CA THR A 528 7.19 2.05 -12.82
C THR A 528 8.33 2.38 -13.80
N ILE A 529 8.61 3.66 -14.03
CA ILE A 529 9.73 4.10 -14.87
C ILE A 529 11.05 3.62 -14.26
N ILE A 530 11.29 3.87 -12.97
CA ILE A 530 12.54 3.46 -12.29
C ILE A 530 12.79 1.95 -12.48
N TYR A 531 11.75 1.14 -12.34
CA TYR A 531 11.87 -0.31 -12.48
C TYR A 531 12.02 -0.79 -13.93
N ALA A 532 11.30 -0.16 -14.87
CA ALA A 532 11.20 -0.62 -16.26
C ALA A 532 12.24 0.00 -17.21
N LEU A 533 12.96 1.04 -16.78
CA LEU A 533 13.97 1.76 -17.57
C LEU A 533 15.27 0.95 -17.83
N PRO A 534 15.87 0.24 -16.86
CA PRO A 534 17.15 -0.45 -17.05
C PRO A 534 17.19 -1.48 -18.19
N PRO A 535 16.18 -2.34 -18.43
CA PRO A 535 16.24 -3.30 -19.54
C PRO A 535 16.34 -2.58 -20.89
N LEU A 536 15.59 -1.50 -21.12
CA LEU A 536 15.68 -0.76 -22.38
C LEU A 536 17.06 -0.12 -22.60
N ILE A 537 17.66 0.42 -21.54
CA ILE A 537 19.03 0.98 -21.60
C ILE A 537 20.02 -0.12 -21.99
N ARG A 538 19.94 -1.30 -21.34
CA ARG A 538 20.84 -2.42 -21.60
C ARG A 538 20.66 -3.02 -23.00
N PHE A 539 19.43 -3.23 -23.45
CA PHE A 539 19.16 -3.74 -24.80
C PHE A 539 19.56 -2.74 -25.88
N THR A 540 19.39 -1.43 -25.64
CA THR A 540 19.87 -0.41 -26.57
C THR A 540 21.40 -0.38 -26.64
N ASN A 541 22.08 -0.45 -25.50
CA ASN A 541 23.53 -0.56 -25.43
C ASN A 541 24.04 -1.80 -26.21
N LEU A 542 23.46 -2.96 -25.90
CA LEU A 542 23.80 -4.23 -26.54
C LEU A 542 23.56 -4.19 -28.06
N GLY A 543 22.41 -3.69 -28.50
CA GLY A 543 22.05 -3.64 -29.91
C GLY A 543 23.03 -2.82 -30.74
N ILE A 544 23.48 -1.67 -30.22
CA ILE A 544 24.43 -0.80 -30.92
C ILE A 544 25.82 -1.43 -30.97
N ARG A 545 26.27 -2.07 -29.89
CA ARG A 545 27.58 -2.73 -29.82
C ARG A 545 27.67 -4.02 -30.63
N GLN A 546 26.54 -4.69 -30.88
CA GLN A 546 26.47 -5.93 -31.66
C GLN A 546 26.45 -5.70 -33.18
N VAL A 547 26.36 -4.45 -33.64
CA VAL A 547 26.46 -4.14 -35.07
C VAL A 547 27.85 -4.54 -35.56
N SER A 548 27.91 -5.30 -36.66
CA SER A 548 29.15 -5.82 -37.24
C SER A 548 30.18 -4.71 -37.48
N THR A 549 31.40 -4.96 -37.04
CA THR A 549 32.52 -4.04 -37.19
C THR A 549 32.82 -3.78 -38.68
N GLU A 550 32.67 -4.78 -39.55
CA GLU A 550 32.90 -4.67 -40.98
C GLU A 550 31.94 -3.65 -41.64
N VAL A 551 30.68 -3.63 -41.22
CA VAL A 551 29.69 -2.65 -41.71
C VAL A 551 30.04 -1.24 -41.25
N VAL A 552 30.56 -1.10 -40.03
CA VAL A 552 31.01 0.18 -39.47
C VAL A 552 32.28 0.68 -40.18
N GLU A 553 33.27 -0.17 -40.39
CA GLU A 553 34.51 0.13 -41.12
C GLU A 553 34.23 0.51 -42.58
N ALA A 554 33.30 -0.18 -43.25
CA ALA A 554 32.84 0.19 -44.58
C ALA A 554 32.23 1.61 -44.58
N ALA A 555 31.37 1.94 -43.61
CA ALA A 555 30.78 3.27 -43.51
C ALA A 555 31.83 4.38 -43.29
N TYR A 556 32.89 4.09 -42.50
CA TYR A 556 34.04 4.98 -42.37
C TYR A 556 34.79 5.16 -43.69
N ALA A 557 35.03 4.08 -44.45
CA ALA A 557 35.71 4.13 -45.74
C ALA A 557 34.95 4.97 -46.79
N PHE A 558 33.62 5.04 -46.70
CA PHE A 558 32.77 5.92 -47.51
C PHE A 558 32.67 7.37 -47.00
N GLY A 559 33.45 7.74 -45.98
CA GLY A 559 33.54 9.12 -45.46
C GLY A 559 32.45 9.52 -44.46
N SER A 560 31.75 8.55 -43.86
CA SER A 560 30.71 8.84 -42.85
C SER A 560 31.34 9.30 -41.53
N THR A 561 30.82 10.38 -40.96
CA THR A 561 31.19 10.83 -39.61
C THR A 561 30.66 9.89 -38.52
N PRO A 562 31.23 9.86 -37.31
CA PRO A 562 30.73 9.01 -36.22
C PRO A 562 29.26 9.22 -35.87
N GLY A 563 28.76 10.46 -36.01
CA GLY A 563 27.34 10.76 -35.85
C GLY A 563 26.47 10.16 -36.96
N GLN A 564 26.91 10.27 -38.22
CA GLN A 564 26.23 9.64 -39.35
C GLN A 564 26.23 8.12 -39.24
N ILE A 565 27.35 7.51 -38.86
CA ILE A 565 27.44 6.06 -38.63
C ILE A 565 26.44 5.63 -37.55
N LEU A 566 26.35 6.35 -36.44
CA LEU A 566 25.40 6.03 -35.39
C LEU A 566 23.94 6.09 -35.89
N TRP A 567 23.54 7.19 -36.50
CA TRP A 567 22.14 7.44 -36.87
C TRP A 567 21.70 6.71 -38.15
N GLU A 568 22.60 6.49 -39.11
CA GLU A 568 22.28 5.91 -40.42
C GLU A 568 22.66 4.45 -40.55
N VAL A 569 23.56 3.93 -39.71
CA VAL A 569 24.05 2.54 -39.77
C VAL A 569 23.72 1.78 -38.49
N GLN A 570 24.28 2.20 -37.35
CA GLN A 570 24.18 1.42 -36.12
C GLN A 570 22.76 1.36 -35.55
N ILE A 571 22.08 2.51 -35.38
CA ILE A 571 20.71 2.55 -34.86
C ILE A 571 19.77 1.71 -35.74
N PRO A 572 19.71 1.90 -37.08
CA PRO A 572 18.87 1.08 -37.94
C PRO A 572 19.10 -0.43 -37.81
N LEU A 573 20.35 -0.87 -37.69
CA LEU A 573 20.70 -2.28 -37.51
C LEU A 573 20.42 -2.78 -36.09
N ALA A 574 20.45 -1.90 -35.10
CA ALA A 574 20.16 -2.20 -33.69
C ALA A 574 18.66 -2.19 -33.35
N ILE A 575 17.78 -1.68 -34.23
CA ILE A 575 16.32 -1.56 -34.00
C ILE A 575 15.71 -2.87 -33.46
N PRO A 576 15.98 -4.06 -34.01
CA PRO A 576 15.37 -5.29 -33.50
C PRO A 576 15.68 -5.54 -32.02
N THR A 577 16.93 -5.30 -31.61
CA THR A 577 17.37 -5.45 -30.21
C THR A 577 16.78 -4.34 -29.32
N ILE A 578 16.70 -3.10 -29.82
CA ILE A 578 16.05 -1.99 -29.10
C ILE A 578 14.56 -2.30 -28.88
N LEU A 579 13.85 -2.80 -29.90
CA LEU A 579 12.44 -3.19 -29.80
C LEU A 579 12.22 -4.38 -28.86
N ALA A 580 13.16 -5.32 -28.79
CA ALA A 580 13.16 -6.35 -27.75
C ALA A 580 13.29 -5.73 -26.34
N GLY A 581 14.13 -4.71 -26.19
CA GLY A 581 14.23 -3.90 -24.97
C GLY A 581 12.92 -3.19 -24.61
N VAL A 582 12.24 -2.59 -25.59
CA VAL A 582 10.92 -1.97 -25.39
C VAL A 582 9.89 -3.02 -24.95
N ASN A 583 9.89 -4.23 -25.53
CA ASN A 583 9.02 -5.32 -25.08
C ASN A 583 9.26 -5.67 -23.62
N GLN A 584 10.52 -5.77 -23.19
CA GLN A 584 10.84 -6.00 -21.78
C GLN A 584 10.34 -4.86 -20.89
N THR A 585 10.54 -3.61 -21.29
CA THR A 585 10.02 -2.45 -20.55
C THR A 585 8.51 -2.48 -20.40
N VAL A 586 7.75 -2.87 -21.43
CA VAL A 586 6.29 -3.04 -21.32
C VAL A 586 5.92 -4.11 -20.29
N LEU A 587 6.60 -5.26 -20.32
CA LEU A 587 6.37 -6.36 -19.39
C LEU A 587 6.68 -5.96 -17.93
N PHE A 588 7.84 -5.33 -17.69
CA PHE A 588 8.22 -4.84 -16.37
C PHE A 588 7.29 -3.72 -15.89
N ALA A 589 6.87 -2.81 -16.79
CA ALA A 589 5.94 -1.75 -16.44
C ALA A 589 4.58 -2.29 -16.01
N LEU A 590 4.08 -3.32 -16.70
CA LEU A 590 2.81 -3.95 -16.34
C LEU A 590 2.91 -4.69 -15.01
N GLY A 591 3.96 -5.48 -14.78
CA GLY A 591 4.18 -6.13 -13.48
C GLY A 591 4.30 -5.13 -12.34
N MET A 592 5.03 -4.04 -12.57
CA MET A 592 5.20 -2.98 -11.59
C MET A 592 3.93 -2.16 -11.35
N SER A 593 3.02 -2.05 -12.32
CA SER A 593 1.72 -1.38 -12.11
C SER A 593 0.87 -2.06 -11.02
N VAL A 594 1.04 -3.39 -10.86
CA VAL A 594 0.39 -4.15 -9.78
C VAL A 594 1.00 -3.80 -8.43
N ILE A 595 2.34 -3.81 -8.34
CA ILE A 595 3.05 -3.47 -7.10
C ILE A 595 2.82 -2.00 -6.73
N ALA A 596 2.77 -1.10 -7.71
CA ALA A 596 2.46 0.31 -7.51
C ALA A 596 1.04 0.51 -6.92
N SER A 597 0.13 -0.45 -7.09
CA SER A 597 -1.19 -0.39 -6.46
C SER A 597 -1.13 -0.48 -4.93
N MET A 598 -0.01 -0.95 -4.35
CA MET A 598 0.22 -0.96 -2.88
C MET A 598 0.30 0.46 -2.29
N ILE A 599 0.59 1.47 -3.11
CA ILE A 599 0.55 2.90 -2.71
C ILE A 599 -0.72 3.59 -3.25
N ALA A 600 -1.82 2.84 -3.33
CA ALA A 600 -3.14 3.30 -3.79
C ALA A 600 -3.20 3.77 -5.24
N VAL A 601 -2.34 3.25 -6.11
CA VAL A 601 -2.45 3.52 -7.56
C VAL A 601 -3.67 2.74 -8.10
N PRO A 602 -4.63 3.42 -8.76
CA PRO A 602 -5.82 2.78 -9.32
C PRO A 602 -5.49 1.85 -10.49
N GLY A 603 -6.41 0.94 -10.79
CA GLY A 603 -6.31 0.00 -11.90
C GLY A 603 -6.54 -1.45 -11.47
N LEU A 604 -6.19 -2.39 -12.34
CA LEU A 604 -6.37 -3.82 -12.10
C LEU A 604 -5.57 -4.34 -10.90
N GLY A 605 -4.38 -3.79 -10.67
CA GLY A 605 -3.54 -4.17 -9.52
C GLY A 605 -4.23 -3.91 -8.19
N LEU A 606 -4.94 -2.78 -8.07
CA LEU A 606 -5.71 -2.45 -6.87
C LEU A 606 -6.87 -3.43 -6.66
N THR A 607 -7.50 -3.93 -7.74
CA THR A 607 -8.54 -4.97 -7.65
C THR A 607 -7.97 -6.26 -7.05
N VAL A 608 -6.77 -6.67 -7.48
CA VAL A 608 -6.10 -7.86 -6.93
C VAL A 608 -5.73 -7.67 -5.47
N LEU A 609 -5.12 -6.53 -5.13
CA LEU A 609 -4.73 -6.24 -3.74
C LEU A 609 -5.93 -6.13 -2.81
N GLN A 610 -7.05 -5.58 -3.28
CA GLN A 610 -8.30 -5.57 -2.53
C GLN A 610 -8.83 -6.99 -2.32
N GLY A 611 -8.87 -7.81 -3.37
CA GLY A 611 -9.27 -9.22 -3.24
C GLY A 611 -8.38 -10.00 -2.26
N MET A 612 -7.05 -9.79 -2.34
CA MET A 612 -6.10 -10.39 -1.40
C MET A 612 -6.31 -9.92 0.04
N GLY A 613 -6.41 -8.61 0.26
CA GLY A 613 -6.61 -8.04 1.60
C GLY A 613 -7.95 -8.45 2.21
N ARG A 614 -8.97 -8.67 1.37
CA ARG A 614 -10.31 -9.14 1.79
C ARG A 614 -10.44 -10.66 1.86
N LEU A 615 -9.40 -11.39 1.45
CA LEU A 615 -9.45 -12.84 1.23
C LEU A 615 -10.55 -13.27 0.26
N ASP A 616 -11.01 -12.36 -0.60
CA ASP A 616 -11.88 -12.67 -1.73
C ASP A 616 -11.01 -13.20 -2.88
N VAL A 617 -10.78 -14.51 -2.83
CA VAL A 617 -10.05 -15.26 -3.85
C VAL A 617 -10.69 -15.08 -5.23
N GLY A 618 -12.02 -14.91 -5.29
CA GLY A 618 -12.75 -14.67 -6.54
C GLY A 618 -12.37 -13.33 -7.16
N MET A 619 -12.48 -12.24 -6.40
CA MET A 619 -12.08 -10.90 -6.83
C MET A 619 -10.59 -10.84 -7.20
N ALA A 620 -9.73 -11.44 -6.38
CA ALA A 620 -8.29 -11.52 -6.67
C ALA A 620 -8.00 -12.28 -7.97
N ALA A 621 -8.68 -13.41 -8.19
CA ALA A 621 -8.53 -14.22 -9.41
C ALA A 621 -9.05 -13.51 -10.66
N VAL A 622 -10.20 -12.83 -10.57
CA VAL A 622 -10.79 -12.06 -11.69
C VAL A 622 -9.88 -10.89 -12.05
N GLY A 623 -9.37 -10.15 -11.06
CA GLY A 623 -8.37 -9.11 -11.27
C GLY A 623 -7.07 -9.64 -11.88
N GLY A 624 -6.56 -10.77 -11.36
CA GLY A 624 -5.35 -11.42 -11.86
C GLY A 624 -5.51 -11.89 -13.31
N LEU A 625 -6.65 -12.49 -13.65
CA LEU A 625 -6.97 -12.91 -15.02
C LEU A 625 -7.00 -11.71 -15.97
N ALA A 626 -7.63 -10.60 -15.58
CA ALA A 626 -7.65 -9.39 -16.39
C ALA A 626 -6.24 -8.83 -16.64
N ILE A 627 -5.36 -8.85 -15.63
CA ILE A 627 -3.95 -8.45 -15.77
C ILE A 627 -3.23 -9.36 -16.77
N VAL A 628 -3.37 -10.67 -16.65
CA VAL A 628 -2.73 -11.65 -17.56
C VAL A 628 -3.20 -11.46 -19.00
N LEU A 629 -4.50 -11.26 -19.21
CA LEU A 629 -5.05 -11.01 -20.55
C LEU A 629 -4.50 -9.73 -21.17
N LEU A 630 -4.42 -8.65 -20.40
CA LEU A 630 -3.84 -7.40 -20.86
C LEU A 630 -2.32 -7.55 -21.12
N ALA A 631 -1.61 -8.30 -20.28
CA ALA A 631 -0.18 -8.56 -20.42
C ALA A 631 0.15 -9.33 -21.70
N ILE A 632 -0.59 -10.41 -21.98
CA ILE A 632 -0.41 -11.21 -23.19
C ILE A 632 -0.74 -10.36 -24.42
N LEU A 633 -1.79 -9.53 -24.36
CA LEU A 633 -2.13 -8.63 -25.46
C LEU A 633 -0.97 -7.67 -25.78
N LEU A 634 -0.42 -6.99 -24.77
CA LEU A 634 0.65 -6.01 -24.92
C LEU A 634 1.98 -6.65 -25.36
N ASP A 635 2.35 -7.80 -24.79
CA ASP A 635 3.54 -8.57 -25.19
C ASP A 635 3.47 -8.95 -26.68
N ARG A 636 2.35 -9.54 -27.10
CA ARG A 636 2.19 -10.02 -28.48
C ARG A 636 2.15 -8.89 -29.49
N ILE A 637 1.51 -7.76 -29.17
CA ILE A 637 1.54 -6.56 -30.03
C ILE A 637 2.97 -6.06 -30.19
N THR A 638 3.71 -5.94 -29.10
CA THR A 638 5.08 -5.38 -29.12
C THR A 638 6.06 -6.30 -29.85
N GLN A 639 5.96 -7.62 -29.66
CA GLN A 639 6.75 -8.60 -30.43
C GLN A 639 6.44 -8.58 -31.93
N ALA A 640 5.17 -8.40 -32.32
CA ALA A 640 4.78 -8.34 -33.73
C ALA A 640 5.40 -7.14 -34.46
N ILE A 641 5.48 -5.99 -33.77
CA ILE A 641 6.17 -4.79 -34.28
C ILE A 641 7.66 -5.09 -34.52
N GLY A 642 8.31 -5.85 -33.64
CA GLY A 642 9.71 -6.27 -33.79
C GLY A 642 9.98 -7.18 -35.00
N LYS A 643 9.10 -8.15 -35.27
CA LYS A 643 9.29 -9.14 -36.36
C LYS A 643 9.10 -8.55 -37.76
N THR A 644 8.21 -7.57 -37.91
CA THR A 644 7.86 -6.97 -39.22
C THR A 644 9.04 -6.21 -39.86
N ASN A 645 10.10 -5.90 -39.09
CA ASN A 645 11.30 -5.22 -39.60
C ASN A 645 12.40 -6.16 -40.11
N ASN A 646 12.26 -7.48 -39.91
CA ASN A 646 13.24 -8.50 -40.36
C ASN A 646 12.85 -9.18 -41.68
N SER A 647 11.75 -8.76 -42.31
CA SER A 647 11.24 -9.24 -43.61
C SER A 647 11.13 -8.07 -44.58
#